data_AF-A9CLA3-F1
#
_entry.id   AF-A9CLA3-F1
#
_cell.length_a   1.000
_cell.length_b   1.000
_cell.length_c   1.000
_cell.angle_alpha   90.00
_cell.angle_beta   90.00
_cell.angle_gamma   90.00
#
_symmetry.space_group_name_H-M   'P 1'
#
loop_
_entity.id
_entity.type
_entity.pdbx_description
1 polymer ?
#
loop_
_entity_poly.entity_id
_entity_poly.type
_entity_poly.pdbx_seq_one_letter_code
_entity_poly.pdbx_strand_id
1 'polypeptide(L)'
;MSMTKHDLSSRHFQRKISEFCELRIAPITSRRALENIRPFLISLIIYRESPPLLNGHIDWTMISQACGIEAELTAELKKQLRPGLDAIIRWLGVPPAAEERRAPKSTVSSSKMAPARKAASASSTRKPQCAATDGAFTRSASTQRGPASKPISPFPQALFEATEDPASFQDALVYHMRRFGDTYWQLYRAVVHLNETFDNKTLLSWIQGERVPRSVASFNILRRIERRYQLAEGYFKEKLPHQARSLYGHELGDISPAERRRISLHLPEDFNSLPFTKREEILDWVRRVIISGSTEYRRYQAAASKQRYAIRFPGVTYGSSFLSSRSVAAAAGANQNVAAEIVDPDLLSGVVDAPPRLAMEMADLIRFKTSTLTAIGFQRNGVWGEETASQKIEHLGLMFGALAASPNGVVKGFGVPVSQLSFGLLIFPGVWDWYLQWREQRRGFYTKWEEDMLMVAQALTRAEVGWIRQHPELLQNVRPITGLIEQEEIEFAARDWHGACDAFHRHAANRSKEIQRVMRVHRDPFEPIMCVLEADSPLAEYRKITDEIVKRMPDENRYPRPAAEAVRSFLLLRLGLHLGLRQKNLRQLRLCPRGHHPTSERRLEDMKCGELRWSDRDNGWEVLIPAAAFKNSSSSFFGQKPFRLILPDLLELYQYLDAYIDRHRGVLLGGAKDPHTLFVKTVKTTSTDAAYNSTTFYEAWRTVIQRYGIYNPYTGRGAIKDLLPHGPHNLRDILATHILKQTGSYEQASYAIQDTPDVVQQHYGRFLPQDKAALAAKILNQVWEAA
;
A
#
# COMPACT_ATOMS: atom_id res chain seq x y z
N MET A 1 28.73 7.37 -38.99
CA MET A 1 28.06 8.68 -38.85
C MET A 1 27.28 8.70 -37.55
N SER A 2 27.37 9.76 -36.75
CA SER A 2 26.58 9.90 -35.51
C SER A 2 25.31 10.68 -35.79
N MET A 3 24.14 10.18 -35.37
CA MET A 3 22.88 10.91 -35.51
C MET A 3 22.73 11.93 -34.39
N THR A 4 22.10 13.07 -34.68
CA THR A 4 21.92 14.14 -33.68
C THR A 4 20.83 13.77 -32.68
N LYS A 5 20.85 14.41 -31.50
CA LYS A 5 19.80 14.24 -30.48
C LYS A 5 18.40 14.64 -30.98
N HIS A 6 18.31 15.51 -31.99
CA HIS A 6 17.03 15.91 -32.60
C HIS A 6 16.46 14.82 -33.51
N ASP A 7 17.30 14.11 -34.27
CA ASP A 7 16.88 13.00 -35.14
C ASP A 7 16.24 11.86 -34.34
N LEU A 8 16.85 11.52 -33.19
CA LEU A 8 16.35 10.50 -32.27
C LEU A 8 15.00 10.90 -31.66
N SER A 9 14.83 12.19 -31.31
CA SER A 9 13.56 12.72 -30.82
C SER A 9 12.45 12.67 -31.88
N SER A 10 12.76 13.09 -33.11
CA SER A 10 11.82 13.06 -34.25
C SER A 10 11.39 11.62 -34.57
N ARG A 11 12.34 10.68 -34.72
CA ARG A 11 12.03 9.26 -34.96
C ARG A 11 11.17 8.62 -33.86
N HIS A 12 11.41 8.95 -32.60
CA HIS A 12 10.58 8.47 -31.49
C HIS A 12 9.14 9.02 -31.55
N PHE A 13 8.96 10.28 -31.95
CA PHE A 13 7.64 10.89 -32.10
C PHE A 13 6.89 10.37 -33.34
N GLN A 14 7.58 10.18 -34.47
CA GLN A 14 7.04 9.53 -35.67
C GLN A 14 6.49 8.13 -35.35
N ARG A 15 7.22 7.32 -34.54
CA ARG A 15 6.73 6.00 -34.13
C ARG A 15 5.44 6.08 -33.29
N LYS A 16 5.37 7.02 -32.34
CA LYS A 16 4.15 7.25 -31.54
C LYS A 16 2.95 7.70 -32.37
N ILE A 17 3.18 8.50 -33.41
CA ILE A 17 2.12 8.93 -34.33
C ILE A 17 1.67 7.78 -35.24
N SER A 18 2.58 6.89 -35.67
CA SER A 18 2.22 5.63 -36.33
C SER A 18 1.40 4.71 -35.42
N GLU A 19 1.84 4.48 -34.18
CA GLU A 19 1.13 3.70 -33.15
C GLU A 19 -0.29 4.29 -32.90
N PHE A 20 -0.43 5.62 -32.87
CA PHE A 20 -1.72 6.32 -32.78
C PHE A 20 -2.62 6.08 -34.00
N CYS A 21 -2.08 6.10 -35.22
CA CYS A 21 -2.85 5.80 -36.44
C CYS A 21 -3.41 4.37 -36.41
N GLU A 22 -2.63 3.36 -36.04
CA GLU A 22 -3.10 1.98 -35.93
C GLU A 22 -4.19 1.83 -34.85
N LEU A 23 -4.02 2.46 -33.69
CA LEU A 23 -4.93 2.26 -32.55
C LEU A 23 -6.22 3.09 -32.63
N ARG A 24 -6.25 4.19 -33.38
CA ARG A 24 -7.39 5.15 -33.33
C ARG A 24 -7.96 5.56 -34.70
N ILE A 25 -7.23 5.37 -35.79
CA ILE A 25 -7.67 5.73 -37.14
C ILE A 25 -8.00 4.48 -37.97
N ALA A 26 -7.15 3.45 -37.93
CA ALA A 26 -7.38 2.18 -38.64
C ALA A 26 -8.74 1.51 -38.35
N PRO A 27 -9.32 1.55 -37.13
CA PRO A 27 -10.63 0.94 -36.86
C PRO A 27 -11.83 1.70 -37.45
N ILE A 28 -11.63 2.89 -38.07
CA ILE A 28 -12.70 3.81 -38.48
C ILE A 28 -12.52 4.41 -39.90
N THR A 29 -11.53 3.96 -40.67
CA THR A 29 -11.25 4.45 -42.03
C THR A 29 -11.04 3.29 -42.99
N SER A 30 -11.18 3.52 -44.30
CA SER A 30 -10.66 2.55 -45.26
C SER A 30 -9.15 2.39 -45.14
N ARG A 31 -8.62 1.22 -45.55
CA ARG A 31 -7.18 0.99 -45.59
C ARG A 31 -6.46 2.03 -46.46
N ARG A 32 -7.08 2.46 -47.55
CA ARG A 32 -6.58 3.50 -48.46
C ARG A 32 -6.49 4.87 -47.78
N ALA A 33 -7.51 5.26 -47.03
CA ALA A 33 -7.48 6.50 -46.26
C ALA A 33 -6.42 6.47 -45.14
N LEU A 34 -6.25 5.34 -44.45
CA LEU A 34 -5.19 5.14 -43.47
C LEU A 34 -3.77 5.23 -44.07
N GLU A 35 -3.59 4.64 -45.26
CA GLU A 35 -2.34 4.67 -46.04
C GLU A 35 -2.00 6.07 -46.57
N ASN A 36 -2.97 6.99 -46.69
CA ASN A 36 -2.73 8.41 -47.00
C ASN A 36 -2.53 9.29 -45.74
N ILE A 37 -3.38 9.14 -44.72
CA ILE A 37 -3.37 9.96 -43.50
C ILE A 37 -2.06 9.78 -42.72
N ARG A 38 -1.52 8.57 -42.66
CA ARG A 38 -0.32 8.26 -41.89
C ARG A 38 0.95 8.93 -42.46
N PRO A 39 1.28 8.83 -43.76
CA PRO A 39 2.34 9.62 -44.37
C PRO A 39 2.18 11.14 -44.18
N PHE A 40 0.95 11.67 -44.28
CA PHE A 40 0.70 13.10 -44.06
C PHE A 40 1.02 13.55 -42.62
N LEU A 41 0.57 12.80 -41.59
CA LEU A 41 0.94 13.14 -40.21
C LEU A 41 2.44 12.97 -39.93
N ILE A 42 3.12 12.08 -40.65
CA ILE A 42 4.58 11.88 -40.53
C ILE A 42 5.36 12.98 -41.28
N SER A 43 4.90 13.47 -42.43
CA SER A 43 5.57 14.53 -43.18
C SER A 43 5.62 15.85 -42.39
N LEU A 44 4.53 16.21 -41.70
CA LEU A 44 4.49 17.35 -40.77
C LEU A 44 5.57 17.25 -39.66
N ILE A 45 5.97 16.04 -39.25
CA ILE A 45 7.01 15.82 -38.22
C ILE A 45 8.41 15.84 -38.84
N ILE A 46 8.57 15.37 -40.08
CA ILE A 46 9.83 15.37 -40.83
C ILE A 46 10.21 16.80 -41.25
N TYR A 47 9.30 17.51 -41.92
CA TYR A 47 9.52 18.88 -42.40
C TYR A 47 9.26 19.95 -41.32
N ARG A 48 8.69 19.54 -40.17
CA ARG A 48 8.37 20.38 -39.00
C ARG A 48 7.35 21.49 -39.30
N GLU A 49 6.43 21.20 -40.21
CA GLU A 49 5.37 22.09 -40.63
C GLU A 49 4.14 21.98 -39.72
N SER A 50 3.48 23.10 -39.45
CA SER A 50 2.17 23.09 -38.77
C SER A 50 1.11 22.51 -39.71
N PRO A 51 0.17 21.67 -39.24
CA PRO A 51 -0.99 21.30 -40.04
C PRO A 51 -1.81 22.55 -40.43
N PRO A 52 -2.53 22.53 -41.56
CA PRO A 52 -3.36 23.65 -42.01
C PRO A 52 -4.26 24.23 -40.91
N LEU A 53 -4.18 25.55 -40.72
CA LEU A 53 -4.99 26.31 -39.77
C LEU A 53 -5.75 27.44 -40.47
N LEU A 54 -7.06 27.48 -40.29
CA LEU A 54 -7.93 28.58 -40.69
C LEU A 54 -8.42 29.30 -39.42
N ASN A 55 -8.10 30.60 -39.30
CA ASN A 55 -8.42 31.42 -38.11
C ASN A 55 -8.01 30.80 -36.76
N GLY A 56 -6.87 30.09 -36.73
CA GLY A 56 -6.35 29.43 -35.53
C GLY A 56 -7.01 28.08 -35.19
N HIS A 57 -7.94 27.59 -36.01
CA HIS A 57 -8.53 26.26 -35.91
C HIS A 57 -8.08 25.35 -37.05
N ILE A 58 -8.08 24.03 -36.84
CA ILE A 58 -7.67 23.03 -37.84
C ILE A 58 -8.54 23.15 -39.09
N ASP A 59 -7.92 23.38 -40.25
CA ASP A 59 -8.62 23.38 -41.54
C ASP A 59 -8.80 21.95 -42.05
N TRP A 60 -9.95 21.39 -41.70
CA TRP A 60 -10.36 20.05 -42.11
C TRP A 60 -10.55 19.90 -43.62
N THR A 61 -10.84 20.98 -44.34
CA THR A 61 -11.00 21.00 -45.79
C THR A 61 -9.64 20.83 -46.46
N MET A 62 -8.67 21.65 -46.09
CA MET A 62 -7.31 21.60 -46.64
C MET A 62 -6.57 20.30 -46.26
N ILE A 63 -6.76 19.80 -45.04
CA ILE A 63 -6.25 18.47 -44.63
C ILE A 63 -6.91 17.35 -45.43
N SER A 64 -8.20 17.45 -45.74
CA SER A 64 -8.88 16.41 -46.53
C SER A 64 -8.41 16.35 -47.97
N GLN A 65 -8.07 17.50 -48.54
CA GLN A 65 -7.43 17.62 -49.86
C GLN A 65 -6.01 17.05 -49.82
N ALA A 66 -5.20 17.47 -48.85
CA ALA A 66 -3.81 16.98 -48.69
C ALA A 66 -3.71 15.47 -48.45
N CYS A 67 -4.73 14.85 -47.81
CA CYS A 67 -4.83 13.40 -47.63
C CYS A 67 -5.61 12.68 -48.74
N GLY A 68 -6.28 13.38 -49.66
CA GLY A 68 -7.15 12.78 -50.68
C GLY A 68 -8.33 11.97 -50.10
N ILE A 69 -8.90 12.39 -48.97
CA ILE A 69 -9.95 11.67 -48.20
C ILE A 69 -11.32 12.37 -48.22
N GLU A 70 -11.57 13.24 -49.20
CA GLU A 70 -12.77 14.11 -49.27
C GLU A 70 -14.10 13.37 -49.12
N ALA A 71 -14.21 12.16 -49.69
CA ALA A 71 -15.39 11.30 -49.58
C ALA A 71 -15.48 10.49 -48.26
N GLU A 72 -14.39 10.37 -47.49
CA GLU A 72 -14.32 9.59 -46.24
C GLU A 72 -14.23 10.46 -44.96
N LEU A 73 -14.28 11.79 -45.09
CA LEU A 73 -14.03 12.76 -44.02
C LEU A 73 -15.19 12.91 -42.99
N THR A 74 -15.55 11.81 -42.33
CA THR A 74 -16.65 11.78 -41.35
C THR A 74 -16.38 12.63 -40.10
N ALA A 75 -17.45 13.02 -39.39
CA ALA A 75 -17.34 13.78 -38.14
C ALA A 75 -16.59 13.01 -37.03
N GLU A 76 -16.72 11.67 -36.98
CA GLU A 76 -15.97 10.85 -36.03
C GLU A 76 -14.48 10.77 -36.40
N LEU A 77 -14.14 10.67 -37.70
CA LEU A 77 -12.75 10.74 -38.14
C LEU A 77 -12.09 12.08 -37.74
N LYS A 78 -12.76 13.22 -37.96
CA LYS A 78 -12.26 14.54 -37.49
C LYS A 78 -12.00 14.54 -35.98
N LYS A 79 -12.95 14.02 -35.20
CA LYS A 79 -12.88 13.91 -33.73
C LYS A 79 -11.74 12.99 -33.25
N GLN A 80 -11.44 11.91 -33.97
CA GLN A 80 -10.38 10.98 -33.59
C GLN A 80 -8.99 11.38 -34.12
N LEU A 81 -8.91 12.14 -35.22
CA LEU A 81 -7.66 12.68 -35.77
C LEU A 81 -7.16 13.91 -35.00
N ARG A 82 -8.08 14.76 -34.48
CA ARG A 82 -7.76 16.00 -33.76
C ARG A 82 -6.71 15.82 -32.64
N PRO A 83 -6.78 14.82 -31.74
CA PRO A 83 -5.74 14.60 -30.73
C PRO A 83 -4.32 14.37 -31.26
N GLY A 84 -4.18 13.81 -32.48
CA GLY A 84 -2.88 13.62 -33.14
C GLY A 84 -2.33 14.93 -33.70
N LEU A 85 -3.19 15.72 -34.37
CA LEU A 85 -2.85 17.06 -34.84
C LEU A 85 -2.50 17.99 -33.67
N ASP A 86 -3.30 17.98 -32.60
CA ASP A 86 -3.05 18.72 -31.36
C ASP A 86 -1.74 18.27 -30.68
N ALA A 87 -1.32 17.02 -30.85
CA ALA A 87 -0.02 16.54 -30.37
C ALA A 87 1.15 17.04 -31.22
N ILE A 88 1.00 17.08 -32.56
CA ILE A 88 2.00 17.65 -33.48
C ILE A 88 2.16 19.16 -33.22
N ILE A 89 1.07 19.92 -33.12
CA ILE A 89 1.09 21.36 -32.81
C ILE A 89 1.86 21.64 -31.50
N ARG A 90 1.61 20.85 -30.45
CA ARG A 90 2.34 20.96 -29.16
C ARG A 90 3.82 20.53 -29.27
N TRP A 91 4.16 19.56 -30.11
CA TRP A 91 5.54 19.12 -30.35
C TRP A 91 6.35 20.15 -31.16
N LEU A 92 5.69 20.90 -32.05
CA LEU A 92 6.26 22.04 -32.78
C LEU A 92 6.39 23.30 -31.91
N GLY A 93 5.71 23.35 -30.75
CA GLY A 93 5.76 24.48 -29.81
C GLY A 93 4.87 25.66 -30.17
N VAL A 94 3.93 25.49 -31.10
CA VAL A 94 3.00 26.55 -31.53
C VAL A 94 1.90 26.75 -30.46
N PRO A 95 1.67 27.99 -29.96
CA PRO A 95 0.64 28.22 -28.95
C PRO A 95 -0.77 28.16 -29.56
N PRO A 96 -1.74 27.46 -28.94
CA PRO A 96 -3.12 27.43 -29.42
C PRO A 96 -3.85 28.76 -29.13
N ALA A 97 -4.70 29.18 -30.07
CA ALA A 97 -5.60 30.33 -29.87
C ALA A 97 -6.63 30.05 -28.76
N ALA A 98 -7.05 31.10 -28.05
CA ALA A 98 -7.92 30.97 -26.88
C ALA A 98 -9.38 30.70 -27.26
N GLU A 99 -9.97 29.62 -26.75
CA GLU A 99 -11.40 29.32 -26.92
C GLU A 99 -12.27 30.23 -26.03
N GLU A 100 -13.21 30.97 -26.63
CA GLU A 100 -14.23 31.72 -25.89
C GLU A 100 -15.20 30.79 -25.15
N ARG A 101 -15.36 31.01 -23.84
CA ARG A 101 -16.20 30.16 -22.98
C ARG A 101 -17.69 30.48 -23.16
N ARG A 102 -18.40 29.63 -23.90
CA ARG A 102 -19.88 29.57 -23.82
C ARG A 102 -20.33 29.18 -22.41
N ALA A 103 -21.24 29.95 -21.83
CA ALA A 103 -21.79 29.68 -20.49
C ALA A 103 -22.77 28.48 -20.50
N PRO A 104 -22.85 27.69 -19.41
CA PRO A 104 -23.79 26.57 -19.31
C PRO A 104 -25.23 27.05 -19.09
N LYS A 105 -26.20 26.36 -19.69
CA LYS A 105 -27.63 26.55 -19.40
C LYS A 105 -28.00 25.86 -18.09
N SER A 106 -28.78 26.51 -17.23
CA SER A 106 -29.37 25.91 -16.03
C SER A 106 -30.59 25.04 -16.39
N THR A 107 -30.70 23.89 -15.72
CA THR A 107 -31.89 23.03 -15.76
C THR A 107 -32.91 23.47 -14.71
N VAL A 108 -34.20 23.30 -15.02
CA VAL A 108 -35.32 23.69 -14.14
C VAL A 108 -35.66 22.56 -13.16
N SER A 109 -36.08 22.91 -11.95
CA SER A 109 -36.75 22.01 -10.99
C SER A 109 -37.81 22.79 -10.20
N SER A 110 -38.76 22.08 -9.59
CA SER A 110 -40.12 22.59 -9.36
C SER A 110 -40.47 23.01 -7.91
N SER A 111 -40.99 24.23 -7.79
CA SER A 111 -42.06 24.70 -6.87
C SER A 111 -42.35 24.00 -5.52
N LYS A 112 -42.36 24.79 -4.44
CA LYS A 112 -43.45 24.80 -3.43
C LYS A 112 -43.55 26.19 -2.76
N MET A 113 -44.59 26.40 -1.93
CA MET A 113 -45.25 27.70 -1.71
C MET A 113 -44.68 28.61 -0.59
N ALA A 114 -45.16 29.87 -0.55
CA ALA A 114 -44.75 30.98 0.32
C ALA A 114 -45.64 31.09 1.61
N PRO A 115 -45.65 32.16 2.48
CA PRO A 115 -45.68 33.60 2.13
C PRO A 115 -44.90 34.64 3.01
N ALA A 116 -44.29 35.62 2.31
CA ALA A 116 -44.26 37.08 2.53
C ALA A 116 -44.18 37.79 3.92
N ARG A 117 -43.29 38.82 4.00
CA ARG A 117 -43.68 40.25 4.18
C ARG A 117 -42.51 41.26 4.02
N LYS A 118 -42.78 42.36 3.26
CA LYS A 118 -42.12 43.72 3.20
C LYS A 118 -40.58 43.77 2.97
N ALA A 119 -40.01 44.39 1.91
CA ALA A 119 -40.09 45.77 1.36
C ALA A 119 -39.29 46.82 2.18
N ALA A 120 -38.46 47.71 1.61
CA ALA A 120 -38.03 48.00 0.21
C ALA A 120 -36.48 47.81 0.07
N SER A 121 -35.70 48.27 -0.93
CA SER A 121 -35.80 49.13 -2.15
C SER A 121 -34.95 48.50 -3.29
N ALA A 122 -34.73 48.95 -4.53
CA ALA A 122 -34.75 50.22 -5.31
C ALA A 122 -33.59 51.21 -5.03
N SER A 123 -32.77 51.66 -6.01
CA SER A 123 -32.57 51.29 -7.44
C SER A 123 -31.15 51.78 -7.89
N SER A 124 -30.60 51.63 -9.10
CA SER A 124 -31.07 51.13 -10.42
C SER A 124 -29.88 50.60 -11.30
N THR A 125 -30.03 50.62 -12.64
CA THR A 125 -29.04 50.27 -13.69
C THR A 125 -28.38 51.54 -14.31
N ARG A 126 -27.27 51.52 -15.07
CA ARG A 126 -27.12 51.03 -16.47
C ARG A 126 -25.65 50.91 -16.95
N LYS A 127 -25.44 50.16 -18.04
CA LYS A 127 -24.25 50.21 -18.93
C LYS A 127 -24.41 51.29 -20.02
N PRO A 128 -23.30 51.76 -20.63
CA PRO A 128 -23.26 52.23 -22.02
C PRO A 128 -22.67 51.18 -22.98
N GLN A 129 -22.91 51.36 -24.28
CA GLN A 129 -22.21 50.68 -25.40
C GLN A 129 -21.25 51.67 -26.10
N CYS A 130 -20.53 51.23 -27.13
CA CYS A 130 -19.50 52.01 -27.83
C CYS A 130 -19.85 52.20 -29.33
N ALA A 131 -19.62 53.39 -29.89
CA ALA A 131 -19.51 53.64 -31.33
C ALA A 131 -18.85 55.00 -31.67
N ALA A 132 -17.98 54.98 -32.70
CA ALA A 132 -17.76 55.99 -33.74
C ALA A 132 -17.32 57.46 -33.43
N THR A 133 -16.04 57.72 -33.75
CA THR A 133 -15.47 58.79 -34.63
C THR A 133 -15.67 60.31 -34.41
N ASP A 134 -14.52 61.00 -34.52
CA ASP A 134 -14.25 62.36 -35.05
C ASP A 134 -14.65 63.64 -34.27
N GLY A 135 -13.74 64.62 -34.30
CA GLY A 135 -14.10 66.05 -34.22
C GLY A 135 -13.55 66.90 -33.06
N ALA A 136 -12.31 67.41 -33.20
CA ALA A 136 -11.77 68.63 -32.54
C ALA A 136 -11.62 68.69 -31.00
N PHE A 137 -10.72 69.59 -30.56
CA PHE A 137 -10.30 69.73 -29.16
C PHE A 137 -11.27 70.55 -28.31
N THR A 138 -11.58 70.05 -27.11
CA THR A 138 -11.77 70.90 -25.93
C THR A 138 -11.00 70.32 -24.73
N ARG A 139 -10.33 71.18 -23.96
CA ARG A 139 -9.65 70.77 -22.71
C ARG A 139 -10.68 70.59 -21.60
N SER A 140 -10.97 69.36 -21.21
CA SER A 140 -11.66 69.04 -19.95
C SER A 140 -10.64 68.68 -18.85
N ALA A 141 -10.97 68.99 -17.60
CA ALA A 141 -10.02 68.94 -16.49
C ALA A 141 -9.64 67.51 -16.06
N SER A 142 -8.47 67.38 -15.43
CA SER A 142 -7.93 66.08 -15.00
C SER A 142 -8.83 65.38 -13.98
N THR A 143 -9.40 64.23 -14.34
CA THR A 143 -9.72 63.21 -13.34
C THR A 143 -8.41 62.73 -12.73
N GLN A 144 -8.30 62.79 -11.40
CA GLN A 144 -7.08 62.41 -10.70
C GLN A 144 -6.77 60.93 -10.95
N ARG A 145 -5.64 60.64 -11.61
CA ARG A 145 -5.04 59.31 -11.55
C ARG A 145 -4.70 59.05 -10.09
N GLY A 146 -5.23 57.96 -9.53
CA GLY A 146 -4.73 57.45 -8.25
C GLY A 146 -3.21 57.24 -8.31
N PRO A 147 -2.50 57.38 -7.17
CA PRO A 147 -1.04 57.42 -7.16
C PRO A 147 -0.43 56.22 -7.89
N ALA A 148 0.52 56.49 -8.78
CA ALA A 148 1.15 55.46 -9.61
C ALA A 148 1.71 54.34 -8.71
N SER A 149 1.41 53.09 -9.04
CA SER A 149 1.78 51.96 -8.16
C SER A 149 3.28 51.94 -7.94
N LYS A 150 3.71 52.05 -6.67
CA LYS A 150 5.13 52.11 -6.27
C LYS A 150 5.96 51.06 -7.03
N PRO A 151 7.17 51.40 -7.53
CA PRO A 151 8.01 50.46 -8.23
C PRO A 151 8.33 49.26 -7.33
N ILE A 152 8.21 48.06 -7.90
CA ILE A 152 8.41 46.82 -7.16
C ILE A 152 9.91 46.52 -7.17
N SER A 153 10.62 46.94 -6.13
CA SER A 153 11.99 46.46 -5.88
C SER A 153 11.96 44.92 -5.73
N PRO A 154 12.88 44.16 -6.33
CA PRO A 154 12.97 42.71 -6.11
C PRO A 154 13.28 42.38 -4.65
N PHE A 155 14.13 43.19 -4.00
CA PHE A 155 14.51 43.09 -2.60
C PHE A 155 14.12 44.41 -1.89
N PRO A 156 13.03 44.44 -1.09
CA PRO A 156 12.69 45.59 -0.27
C PRO A 156 13.68 45.73 0.90
N GLN A 157 13.97 46.97 1.30
CA GLN A 157 14.69 47.24 2.55
C GLN A 157 13.76 47.01 3.75
N ALA A 158 14.29 46.45 4.84
CA ALA A 158 13.53 46.28 6.07
C ALA A 158 13.29 47.64 6.76
N LEU A 159 12.07 47.87 7.24
CA LEU A 159 11.67 49.03 8.04
C LEU A 159 12.13 48.90 9.51
N PHE A 160 12.39 47.68 9.97
CA PHE A 160 12.91 47.37 11.30
C PHE A 160 13.67 46.02 11.30
N GLU A 161 14.52 45.83 12.30
CA GLU A 161 15.29 44.58 12.49
C GLU A 161 14.40 43.44 13.01
N ALA A 162 14.78 42.18 12.75
CA ALA A 162 13.97 41.04 13.16
C ALA A 162 14.16 40.74 14.65
N THR A 163 13.27 41.28 15.48
CA THR A 163 13.25 41.09 16.95
C THR A 163 12.51 39.83 17.41
N GLU A 164 11.67 39.25 16.55
CA GLU A 164 10.77 38.14 16.87
C GLU A 164 10.80 37.09 15.76
N ASP A 165 10.66 35.82 16.12
CA ASP A 165 10.39 34.74 15.16
C ASP A 165 9.04 34.04 15.48
N PRO A 166 7.92 34.45 14.86
CA PRO A 166 6.62 33.88 15.18
C PRO A 166 6.54 32.38 14.87
N ALA A 167 5.93 31.59 15.76
CA ALA A 167 5.87 30.14 15.62
C ALA A 167 4.97 29.66 14.45
N SER A 168 3.90 30.40 14.12
CA SER A 168 2.95 30.02 13.08
C SER A 168 3.30 30.62 11.71
N PHE A 169 3.00 29.87 10.64
CA PHE A 169 3.13 30.35 9.26
C PHE A 169 2.36 31.65 8.99
N GLN A 170 1.18 31.82 9.58
CA GLN A 170 0.36 33.03 9.38
C GLN A 170 1.06 34.24 10.00
N ASP A 171 1.45 34.13 11.26
CA ASP A 171 2.02 35.24 12.02
C ASP A 171 3.40 35.62 11.45
N ALA A 172 4.21 34.64 11.05
CA ALA A 172 5.49 34.89 10.37
C ALA A 172 5.30 35.59 9.02
N LEU A 173 4.29 35.21 8.23
CA LEU A 173 4.00 35.87 6.95
C LEU A 173 3.54 37.33 7.17
N VAL A 174 2.66 37.56 8.15
CA VAL A 174 2.18 38.90 8.52
C VAL A 174 3.32 39.76 9.08
N TYR A 175 4.20 39.18 9.91
CA TYR A 175 5.36 39.85 10.50
C TYR A 175 6.33 40.34 9.42
N HIS A 176 6.76 39.46 8.49
CA HIS A 176 7.69 39.90 7.44
C HIS A 176 7.03 40.84 6.42
N MET A 177 5.74 40.69 6.12
CA MET A 177 5.01 41.69 5.32
C MET A 177 5.02 43.07 5.97
N ARG A 178 4.82 43.17 7.29
CA ARG A 178 4.97 44.43 8.05
C ARG A 178 6.41 44.93 8.02
N ARG A 179 7.38 44.05 8.27
CA ARG A 179 8.82 44.35 8.29
C ARG A 179 9.33 44.97 6.98
N PHE A 180 8.80 44.55 5.84
CA PHE A 180 9.19 45.06 4.52
C PHE A 180 8.18 46.03 3.89
N GLY A 181 7.13 46.43 4.62
CA GLY A 181 6.13 47.40 4.17
C GLY A 181 5.26 46.96 2.98
N ASP A 182 5.19 45.66 2.71
CA ASP A 182 4.44 45.09 1.58
C ASP A 182 2.95 44.91 1.92
N THR A 183 2.06 45.57 1.18
CA THR A 183 0.65 45.14 1.15
C THR A 183 0.49 43.82 0.39
N TYR A 184 -0.58 43.08 0.64
CA TYR A 184 -0.84 41.79 -0.02
C TYR A 184 -0.79 41.88 -1.56
N TRP A 185 -1.20 43.02 -2.13
CA TRP A 185 -1.25 43.24 -3.56
C TRP A 185 0.12 43.61 -4.16
N GLN A 186 0.97 44.32 -3.40
CA GLN A 186 2.38 44.52 -3.77
C GLN A 186 3.13 43.20 -3.74
N LEU A 187 2.98 42.41 -2.66
CA LEU A 187 3.60 41.09 -2.54
C LEU A 187 3.16 40.17 -3.67
N TYR A 188 1.85 40.08 -3.95
CA TYR A 188 1.29 39.32 -5.07
C TYR A 188 1.95 39.69 -6.41
N ARG A 189 2.03 40.99 -6.74
CA ARG A 189 2.66 41.46 -7.99
C ARG A 189 4.19 41.26 -8.02
N ALA A 190 4.83 41.09 -6.87
CA ALA A 190 6.26 40.82 -6.79
C ALA A 190 6.61 39.35 -7.01
N VAL A 191 5.72 38.41 -6.65
CA VAL A 191 6.03 36.96 -6.63
C VAL A 191 5.29 36.12 -7.69
N VAL A 192 4.25 36.65 -8.33
CA VAL A 192 3.50 35.97 -9.39
C VAL A 192 3.90 36.50 -10.76
N HIS A 193 4.27 35.62 -11.68
CA HIS A 193 4.63 35.97 -13.06
C HIS A 193 3.41 35.97 -14.00
N LEU A 194 3.50 36.69 -15.13
CA LEU A 194 2.41 36.89 -16.10
C LEU A 194 1.75 35.60 -16.63
N ASN A 195 2.50 34.49 -16.65
CA ASN A 195 2.03 33.20 -17.19
C ASN A 195 1.52 32.23 -16.11
N GLU A 196 1.34 32.68 -14.86
CA GLU A 196 1.00 31.82 -13.71
C GLU A 196 -0.44 32.05 -13.21
N THR A 197 -1.19 30.96 -13.05
CA THR A 197 -2.61 30.99 -12.64
C THR A 197 -2.81 31.04 -11.13
N PHE A 198 -1.99 31.80 -10.39
CA PHE A 198 -2.09 31.90 -8.93
C PHE A 198 -3.09 33.01 -8.54
N ASP A 199 -4.19 32.65 -7.89
CA ASP A 199 -5.25 33.61 -7.49
C ASP A 199 -4.82 34.47 -6.30
N ASN A 200 -4.99 35.80 -6.38
CA ASN A 200 -4.66 36.74 -5.31
C ASN A 200 -5.42 36.48 -4.00
N LYS A 201 -6.62 35.89 -4.07
CA LYS A 201 -7.40 35.45 -2.89
C LYS A 201 -6.69 34.31 -2.14
N THR A 202 -5.81 33.56 -2.80
CA THR A 202 -5.02 32.51 -2.15
C THR A 202 -4.02 33.12 -1.17
N LEU A 203 -3.32 34.19 -1.55
CA LEU A 203 -2.41 34.90 -0.64
C LEU A 203 -3.16 35.59 0.50
N LEU A 204 -4.31 36.21 0.21
CA LEU A 204 -5.15 36.83 1.24
C LEU A 204 -5.64 35.79 2.27
N SER A 205 -6.09 34.62 1.83
CA SER A 205 -6.51 33.52 2.73
C SER A 205 -5.35 32.82 3.47
N TRP A 206 -4.08 33.11 3.13
CA TRP A 206 -2.92 32.73 3.96
C TRP A 206 -2.68 33.76 5.07
N ILE A 207 -2.75 35.05 4.75
CA ILE A 207 -2.65 36.19 5.69
C ILE A 207 -3.78 36.13 6.74
N GLN A 208 -4.98 35.73 6.33
CA GLN A 208 -6.15 35.51 7.19
C GLN A 208 -6.15 34.15 7.91
N GLY A 209 -5.13 33.31 7.71
CA GLY A 209 -5.00 32.03 8.39
C GLY A 209 -5.90 30.90 7.89
N GLU A 210 -7.01 31.18 7.20
CA GLU A 210 -7.99 30.20 6.68
C GLU A 210 -7.32 29.02 5.93
N ARG A 211 -6.36 29.35 5.07
CA ARG A 211 -5.69 28.42 4.17
C ARG A 211 -4.18 28.43 4.41
N VAL A 212 -3.53 27.41 3.87
CA VAL A 212 -2.07 27.27 3.82
C VAL A 212 -1.68 26.80 2.41
N PRO A 213 -0.42 26.99 2.00
CA PRO A 213 0.18 26.35 0.83
C PRO A 213 -0.07 24.82 0.80
N ARG A 214 -0.46 24.29 -0.36
CA ARG A 214 -0.74 22.84 -0.55
C ARG A 214 -0.33 22.26 -1.92
N SER A 215 0.11 23.10 -2.85
CA SER A 215 0.52 22.68 -4.20
C SER A 215 1.99 23.02 -4.47
N VAL A 216 2.59 22.34 -5.45
CA VAL A 216 3.94 22.66 -5.96
C VAL A 216 4.04 24.14 -6.35
N ALA A 217 3.02 24.68 -7.04
CA ALA A 217 2.97 26.10 -7.39
C ALA A 217 2.90 27.01 -6.15
N SER A 218 2.13 26.66 -5.12
CA SER A 218 2.09 27.42 -3.86
C SER A 218 3.45 27.45 -3.13
N PHE A 219 4.22 26.36 -3.17
CA PHE A 219 5.54 26.29 -2.57
C PHE A 219 6.59 27.07 -3.38
N ASN A 220 6.46 27.12 -4.71
CA ASN A 220 7.28 28.00 -5.54
C ASN A 220 6.99 29.49 -5.25
N ILE A 221 5.74 29.85 -4.94
CA ILE A 221 5.42 31.20 -4.43
C ILE A 221 6.07 31.44 -3.05
N LEU A 222 6.03 30.50 -2.11
CA LEU A 222 6.74 30.65 -0.82
C LEU A 222 8.23 30.93 -1.01
N ARG A 223 8.95 30.13 -1.81
CA ARG A 223 10.38 30.33 -2.08
C ARG A 223 10.70 31.72 -2.65
N ARG A 224 9.79 32.33 -3.42
CA ARG A 224 9.93 33.70 -3.93
C ARG A 224 9.73 34.75 -2.83
N ILE A 225 8.80 34.52 -1.89
CA ILE A 225 8.62 35.37 -0.70
C ILE A 225 9.86 35.26 0.21
N GLU A 226 10.37 34.05 0.45
CA GLU A 226 11.59 33.81 1.24
C GLU A 226 12.80 34.54 0.64
N ARG A 227 13.05 34.38 -0.66
CA ARG A 227 14.14 35.07 -1.38
C ARG A 227 13.96 36.59 -1.37
N ARG A 228 12.75 37.09 -1.58
CA ARG A 228 12.41 38.53 -1.52
C ARG A 228 12.77 39.13 -0.16
N TYR A 229 12.45 38.42 0.93
CA TYR A 229 12.66 38.85 2.31
C TYR A 229 14.01 38.41 2.90
N GLN A 230 14.89 37.82 2.09
CA GLN A 230 16.22 37.32 2.49
C GLN A 230 16.16 36.33 3.66
N LEU A 231 15.12 35.51 3.71
CA LEU A 231 14.90 34.45 4.70
C LEU A 231 15.57 33.14 4.26
N ALA A 232 15.85 32.26 5.22
CA ALA A 232 16.34 30.91 4.92
C ALA A 232 15.34 30.13 4.05
N GLU A 233 15.82 29.35 3.08
CA GLU A 233 14.95 28.55 2.20
C GLU A 233 14.23 27.48 3.03
N GLY A 234 12.89 27.50 3.00
CA GLY A 234 12.03 26.64 3.81
C GLY A 234 11.54 27.25 5.14
N TYR A 235 11.94 28.47 5.50
CA TYR A 235 11.51 29.16 6.72
C TYR A 235 9.97 29.17 6.92
N PHE A 236 9.20 29.44 5.87
CA PHE A 236 7.73 29.41 5.99
C PHE A 236 7.16 28.00 6.02
N LYS A 237 7.89 27.03 5.43
CA LYS A 237 7.50 25.61 5.38
C LYS A 237 7.62 24.93 6.74
N GLU A 238 8.68 25.22 7.51
CA GLU A 238 8.86 24.64 8.85
C GLU A 238 7.72 25.04 9.80
N LYS A 239 7.20 26.26 9.64
CA LYS A 239 6.07 26.84 10.38
C LYS A 239 4.68 26.38 9.88
N LEU A 240 4.60 25.44 8.92
CA LEU A 240 3.33 24.90 8.44
C LEU A 240 2.78 23.80 9.37
N PRO A 241 1.47 23.82 9.72
CA PRO A 241 0.84 22.86 10.64
C PRO A 241 0.72 21.41 10.12
N HIS A 242 1.32 21.09 8.97
CA HIS A 242 1.46 19.73 8.46
C HIS A 242 2.64 19.66 7.45
N GLN A 243 3.87 19.82 7.94
CA GLN A 243 5.11 19.77 7.12
C GLN A 243 5.18 18.55 6.19
N ALA A 244 4.85 17.35 6.70
CA ALA A 244 5.03 16.08 5.97
C ALA A 244 3.89 15.73 4.98
N ARG A 245 3.13 16.72 4.49
CA ARG A 245 2.00 16.49 3.57
C ARG A 245 2.48 16.30 2.13
N SER A 246 1.91 15.33 1.41
CA SER A 246 2.03 15.28 -0.06
C SER A 246 1.48 16.56 -0.68
N LEU A 247 2.27 17.24 -1.51
CA LEU A 247 1.76 18.30 -2.38
C LEU A 247 0.93 17.70 -3.52
N TYR A 248 0.10 18.55 -4.16
CA TYR A 248 -0.51 18.26 -5.45
C TYR A 248 0.11 19.12 -6.57
N GLY A 249 0.01 18.63 -7.80
CA GLY A 249 0.61 19.28 -8.99
C GLY A 249 1.87 18.60 -9.55
N HIS A 250 2.31 17.46 -8.99
CA HIS A 250 3.47 16.73 -9.52
C HIS A 250 3.24 16.22 -10.95
N GLU A 251 4.17 16.57 -11.84
CA GLU A 251 4.22 16.12 -13.24
C GLU A 251 4.75 14.69 -13.34
N LEU A 252 3.83 13.74 -13.48
CA LEU A 252 4.12 12.31 -13.39
C LEU A 252 3.65 11.50 -14.61
N GLY A 253 3.24 12.17 -15.69
CA GLY A 253 2.70 11.51 -16.88
C GLY A 253 1.52 10.58 -16.60
N ASP A 254 1.39 9.55 -17.43
CA ASP A 254 0.33 8.53 -17.38
C ASP A 254 0.63 7.45 -16.32
N ILE A 255 0.65 7.87 -15.05
CA ILE A 255 0.71 7.00 -13.88
C ILE A 255 -0.67 6.88 -13.24
N SER A 256 -1.07 5.65 -12.90
CA SER A 256 -2.39 5.33 -12.34
C SER A 256 -2.72 6.16 -11.07
N PRO A 257 -3.99 6.53 -10.82
CA PRO A 257 -4.35 7.27 -9.60
C PRO A 257 -4.02 6.56 -8.28
N ALA A 258 -3.85 5.24 -8.28
CA ALA A 258 -3.42 4.46 -7.11
C ALA A 258 -1.90 4.53 -6.87
N GLU A 259 -1.09 4.46 -7.93
CA GLU A 259 0.36 4.63 -7.84
C GLU A 259 0.74 6.10 -7.59
N ARG A 260 0.12 7.05 -8.29
CA ARG A 260 0.32 8.50 -8.11
C ARG A 260 0.17 8.93 -6.65
N ARG A 261 -0.88 8.45 -5.96
CA ARG A 261 -1.12 8.72 -4.52
C ARG A 261 -0.09 8.10 -3.57
N ARG A 262 0.56 6.99 -3.97
CA ARG A 262 1.63 6.37 -3.17
C ARG A 262 2.95 7.11 -3.40
N ILE A 263 3.31 7.36 -4.66
CA ILE A 263 4.58 8.03 -5.02
C ILE A 263 4.61 9.49 -4.53
N SER A 264 3.52 10.28 -4.68
CA SER A 264 3.56 11.73 -4.43
C SER A 264 3.93 12.12 -3.00
N LEU A 265 3.72 11.25 -2.01
CA LEU A 265 4.13 11.48 -0.64
C LEU A 265 5.67 11.52 -0.48
N HIS A 266 6.41 10.85 -1.36
CA HIS A 266 7.86 10.64 -1.27
C HIS A 266 8.66 11.46 -2.30
N LEU A 267 8.02 12.32 -3.06
CA LEU A 267 8.69 13.25 -3.99
C LEU A 267 9.17 14.51 -3.25
N PRO A 268 10.21 15.19 -3.77
CA PRO A 268 10.60 16.51 -3.32
C PRO A 268 9.65 17.60 -3.88
N GLU A 269 9.69 18.78 -3.30
CA GLU A 269 8.73 19.86 -3.58
C GLU A 269 9.05 20.63 -4.87
N ASP A 270 10.33 20.70 -5.23
CA ASP A 270 10.88 21.20 -6.49
C ASP A 270 10.86 20.15 -7.63
N PHE A 271 10.26 18.97 -7.44
CA PHE A 271 10.34 17.85 -8.39
C PHE A 271 10.07 18.24 -9.85
N ASN A 272 9.07 19.10 -10.12
CA ASN A 272 8.75 19.51 -11.49
C ASN A 272 9.85 20.39 -12.14
N SER A 273 10.59 21.16 -11.35
CA SER A 273 11.73 21.97 -11.81
C SER A 273 13.04 21.18 -11.97
N LEU A 274 13.10 19.92 -11.54
CA LEU A 274 14.27 19.08 -11.74
C LEU A 274 14.41 18.63 -13.21
N PRO A 275 15.65 18.47 -13.71
CA PRO A 275 15.92 17.87 -15.01
C PRO A 275 15.23 16.50 -15.16
N PHE A 276 14.80 16.18 -16.38
CA PHE A 276 14.03 14.96 -16.66
C PHE A 276 14.74 13.68 -16.16
N THR A 277 16.05 13.56 -16.38
CA THR A 277 16.88 12.45 -15.87
C THR A 277 16.82 12.32 -14.35
N LYS A 278 16.86 13.43 -13.62
CA LYS A 278 16.78 13.43 -12.15
C LYS A 278 15.35 13.11 -11.66
N ARG A 279 14.32 13.51 -12.41
CA ARG A 279 12.94 13.08 -12.15
C ARG A 279 12.78 11.56 -12.32
N GLU A 280 13.35 10.96 -13.35
CA GLU A 280 13.32 9.50 -13.56
C GLU A 280 14.11 8.75 -12.47
N GLU A 281 15.30 9.23 -12.11
CA GLU A 281 16.14 8.67 -11.03
C GLU A 281 15.38 8.60 -9.69
N ILE A 282 14.70 9.69 -9.31
CA ILE A 282 13.86 9.76 -8.11
C ILE A 282 12.67 8.81 -8.21
N LEU A 283 12.03 8.70 -9.39
CA LEU A 283 10.88 7.80 -9.59
C LEU A 283 11.26 6.32 -9.52
N ASP A 284 12.40 5.90 -10.09
CA ASP A 284 12.91 4.54 -9.89
C ASP A 284 13.22 4.28 -8.41
N TRP A 285 13.99 5.18 -7.78
CA TRP A 285 14.38 5.00 -6.38
C TRP A 285 13.17 4.88 -5.45
N VAL A 286 12.16 5.75 -5.59
CA VAL A 286 10.91 5.67 -4.81
C VAL A 286 10.17 4.36 -5.10
N ARG A 287 10.08 3.92 -6.36
CA ARG A 287 9.44 2.66 -6.73
C ARG A 287 10.16 1.45 -6.13
N ARG A 288 11.48 1.37 -6.30
CA ARG A 288 12.35 0.24 -5.95
C ARG A 288 12.56 0.11 -4.44
N VAL A 289 12.88 1.21 -3.75
CA VAL A 289 13.18 1.22 -2.31
C VAL A 289 11.90 1.32 -1.50
N ILE A 290 11.10 2.38 -1.68
CA ILE A 290 9.93 2.64 -0.83
C ILE A 290 8.72 1.80 -1.23
N ILE A 291 8.27 1.84 -2.49
CA ILE A 291 6.98 1.21 -2.85
C ILE A 291 7.09 -0.31 -2.85
N SER A 292 7.99 -0.89 -3.63
CA SER A 292 8.12 -2.36 -3.77
C SER A 292 9.04 -2.98 -2.71
N GLY A 293 10.16 -2.33 -2.36
CA GLY A 293 11.14 -2.88 -1.42
C GLY A 293 11.62 -4.27 -1.85
N SER A 294 11.83 -4.43 -3.16
CA SER A 294 11.72 -5.73 -3.83
C SER A 294 13.03 -6.23 -4.43
N THR A 295 13.56 -7.29 -3.83
CA THR A 295 14.30 -8.32 -4.57
C THR A 295 13.42 -8.92 -5.67
N GLU A 296 14.02 -9.63 -6.62
CA GLU A 296 13.31 -10.21 -7.77
C GLU A 296 12.20 -11.17 -7.37
N TYR A 297 12.39 -11.89 -6.27
CA TYR A 297 11.36 -12.76 -5.71
C TYR A 297 10.08 -12.01 -5.26
N ARG A 298 10.18 -10.79 -4.73
CA ARG A 298 8.99 -9.95 -4.45
C ARG A 298 8.34 -9.44 -5.73
N ARG A 299 9.10 -9.20 -6.81
CA ARG A 299 8.55 -8.91 -8.15
C ARG A 299 7.82 -10.14 -8.73
N TYR A 300 8.36 -11.35 -8.53
CA TYR A 300 7.71 -12.61 -8.88
C TYR A 300 6.43 -12.84 -8.06
N GLN A 301 6.43 -12.70 -6.74
CA GLN A 301 5.22 -12.84 -5.91
C GLN A 301 4.11 -11.89 -6.38
N ALA A 302 4.42 -10.61 -6.59
CA ALA A 302 3.47 -9.60 -7.09
C ALA A 302 3.14 -9.70 -8.60
N ALA A 303 3.63 -10.73 -9.29
CA ALA A 303 3.24 -11.11 -10.64
C ALA A 303 2.45 -12.43 -10.63
N ALA A 304 2.87 -13.41 -9.81
CA ALA A 304 2.16 -14.65 -9.57
C ALA A 304 0.80 -14.43 -8.89
N SER A 305 0.67 -13.43 -8.01
CA SER A 305 -0.62 -13.01 -7.42
C SER A 305 -1.68 -12.60 -8.45
N LYS A 306 -1.24 -12.07 -9.59
CA LYS A 306 -2.11 -11.68 -10.71
C LYS A 306 -2.46 -12.85 -11.63
N GLN A 307 -1.80 -14.00 -11.45
CA GLN A 307 -2.06 -15.23 -12.18
C GLN A 307 -3.00 -16.10 -11.35
N ARG A 308 -4.27 -16.11 -11.72
CA ARG A 308 -5.36 -16.66 -10.91
C ARG A 308 -5.71 -18.07 -11.37
N TYR A 309 -5.77 -19.02 -10.42
CA TYR A 309 -6.01 -20.43 -10.74
C TYR A 309 -6.61 -21.29 -9.62
N ALA A 310 -6.89 -20.75 -8.43
CA ALA A 310 -7.37 -21.57 -7.31
C ALA A 310 -8.77 -22.18 -7.56
N ILE A 311 -9.06 -23.30 -6.89
CA ILE A 311 -10.42 -23.76 -6.64
C ILE A 311 -10.90 -23.23 -5.28
N ARG A 312 -12.13 -22.70 -5.25
CA ARG A 312 -12.86 -22.28 -4.05
C ARG A 312 -13.82 -23.37 -3.62
N PHE A 313 -14.00 -23.56 -2.32
CA PHE A 313 -14.92 -24.57 -1.77
C PHE A 313 -16.16 -23.88 -1.18
N PRO A 314 -17.32 -23.86 -1.88
CA PRO A 314 -18.53 -23.24 -1.35
C PRO A 314 -19.04 -23.97 -0.10
N GLY A 315 -19.58 -23.22 0.87
CA GLY A 315 -20.15 -23.77 2.11
C GLY A 315 -19.14 -24.18 3.19
N VAL A 316 -17.85 -24.38 2.86
CA VAL A 316 -16.83 -24.77 3.84
C VAL A 316 -16.24 -23.54 4.56
N THR A 317 -17.03 -22.92 5.43
CA THR A 317 -16.59 -21.80 6.28
C THR A 317 -16.16 -22.25 7.68
N TYR A 318 -14.85 -22.18 7.96
CA TYR A 318 -14.32 -22.19 9.32
C TYR A 318 -13.59 -20.88 9.60
N GLY A 319 -14.22 -20.02 10.39
CA GLY A 319 -13.82 -18.63 10.57
C GLY A 319 -14.42 -17.68 9.53
N SER A 320 -14.47 -16.38 9.88
CA SER A 320 -15.11 -15.35 9.05
C SER A 320 -14.20 -14.88 7.90
N SER A 321 -14.02 -15.73 6.88
CA SER A 321 -13.25 -15.40 5.67
C SER A 321 -13.58 -16.22 4.41
N PHE A 322 -14.86 -16.60 4.21
CA PHE A 322 -15.42 -16.70 2.86
C PHE A 322 -16.64 -15.80 2.71
N LEU A 323 -16.85 -15.29 1.50
CA LEU A 323 -17.63 -14.08 1.27
C LEU A 323 -18.90 -14.25 0.45
N SER A 324 -19.94 -13.57 0.93
CA SER A 324 -20.80 -12.74 0.08
C SER A 324 -20.09 -11.40 -0.20
N SER A 325 -19.35 -11.33 -1.32
CA SER A 325 -19.06 -10.10 -2.09
C SER A 325 -18.64 -8.78 -1.38
N ARG A 326 -18.00 -8.80 -0.18
CA ARG A 326 -17.19 -7.69 0.44
C ARG A 326 -16.45 -8.11 1.75
N SER A 327 -15.10 -8.24 1.75
CA SER A 327 -14.17 -8.57 2.89
C SER A 327 -13.82 -10.06 3.24
N VAL A 328 -12.78 -10.64 2.59
CA VAL A 328 -12.01 -11.84 3.07
C VAL A 328 -10.59 -11.37 3.40
N ALA A 329 -9.98 -11.87 4.50
CA ALA A 329 -8.52 -12.10 4.62
C ALA A 329 -8.13 -12.68 6.00
N ALA A 330 -8.15 -14.00 6.17
CA ALA A 330 -7.68 -14.66 7.39
C ALA A 330 -7.23 -16.13 7.19
N ALA A 331 -6.01 -16.37 6.69
CA ALA A 331 -5.24 -17.58 6.99
C ALA A 331 -3.75 -17.48 6.62
N ALA A 332 -2.87 -17.43 7.63
CA ALA A 332 -1.45 -17.76 7.50
C ALA A 332 -0.91 -18.05 8.91
N GLY A 333 -0.61 -19.32 9.23
CA GLY A 333 -0.51 -19.76 10.63
C GLY A 333 0.46 -20.89 10.98
N ALA A 334 1.14 -21.54 10.05
CA ALA A 334 1.77 -22.85 10.29
C ALA A 334 3.32 -22.97 10.13
N ASN A 335 4.11 -21.99 10.60
CA ASN A 335 5.59 -22.02 10.84
C ASN A 335 6.49 -22.94 9.97
N GLN A 336 7.34 -22.30 9.15
CA GLN A 336 8.80 -22.44 9.26
C GLN A 336 9.48 -21.17 8.71
N ASN A 337 10.83 -21.10 8.72
CA ASN A 337 11.58 -19.90 8.34
C ASN A 337 11.50 -19.58 6.84
N VAL A 338 10.49 -18.78 6.46
CA VAL A 338 10.36 -18.15 5.15
C VAL A 338 10.07 -16.67 5.35
N ALA A 339 10.79 -15.81 4.63
CA ALA A 339 10.52 -14.38 4.59
C ALA A 339 9.05 -14.14 4.18
N ALA A 340 8.25 -13.59 5.12
CA ALA A 340 6.78 -13.59 5.10
C ALA A 340 6.16 -13.59 3.68
N GLU A 341 5.58 -14.73 3.29
CA GLU A 341 4.92 -14.86 1.99
C GLU A 341 3.77 -13.85 1.87
N ILE A 342 3.88 -12.97 0.88
CA ILE A 342 2.94 -11.85 0.71
C ILE A 342 1.70 -12.40 -0.01
N VAL A 343 0.69 -12.78 0.78
CA VAL A 343 -0.66 -13.07 0.29
C VAL A 343 -1.29 -11.76 -0.19
N ASP A 344 -1.07 -11.47 -1.46
CA ASP A 344 -1.49 -10.26 -2.19
C ASP A 344 -3.01 -10.32 -2.50
N PRO A 345 -3.81 -9.32 -2.10
CA PRO A 345 -5.27 -9.33 -2.27
C PRO A 345 -5.83 -9.50 -3.70
N ASP A 346 -5.04 -9.25 -4.75
CA ASP A 346 -5.52 -9.24 -6.15
C ASP A 346 -5.77 -10.64 -6.77
N LEU A 347 -5.54 -11.72 -6.02
CA LEU A 347 -5.74 -13.13 -6.42
C LEU A 347 -7.19 -13.52 -6.81
N LEU A 348 -8.20 -12.70 -6.50
CA LEU A 348 -9.62 -13.09 -6.57
C LEU A 348 -10.39 -12.51 -7.77
N SER A 349 -10.26 -13.14 -8.94
CA SER A 349 -11.23 -13.10 -10.08
C SER A 349 -10.69 -13.96 -11.25
N GLY A 350 -10.80 -15.27 -11.09
CA GLY A 350 -10.18 -16.29 -11.96
C GLY A 350 -10.05 -17.62 -11.21
N VAL A 351 -11.10 -17.92 -10.44
CA VAL A 351 -11.18 -18.98 -9.44
C VAL A 351 -12.43 -19.79 -9.78
N VAL A 352 -12.31 -21.11 -9.84
CA VAL A 352 -13.44 -22.00 -10.16
C VAL A 352 -14.03 -22.52 -8.85
N ASP A 353 -15.35 -22.54 -8.74
CA ASP A 353 -15.99 -23.16 -7.58
C ASP A 353 -15.93 -24.69 -7.69
N ALA A 354 -15.59 -25.35 -6.58
CA ALA A 354 -15.45 -26.79 -6.49
C ALA A 354 -16.77 -27.49 -6.89
N PRO A 355 -16.72 -28.59 -7.65
CA PRO A 355 -17.88 -29.45 -7.84
C PRO A 355 -18.45 -29.89 -6.48
N PRO A 356 -19.77 -30.11 -6.35
CA PRO A 356 -20.39 -30.46 -5.08
C PRO A 356 -19.71 -31.63 -4.35
N ARG A 357 -19.21 -32.63 -5.09
CA ARG A 357 -18.48 -33.79 -4.55
C ARG A 357 -17.15 -33.38 -3.87
N LEU A 358 -16.30 -32.63 -4.58
CA LEU A 358 -15.03 -32.12 -4.04
C LEU A 358 -15.26 -31.10 -2.89
N ALA A 359 -16.38 -30.36 -2.93
CA ALA A 359 -16.80 -29.50 -1.84
C ALA A 359 -17.18 -30.30 -0.57
N MET A 360 -17.89 -31.42 -0.72
CA MET A 360 -18.20 -32.34 0.38
C MET A 360 -16.94 -33.01 0.94
N GLU A 361 -16.05 -33.53 0.09
CA GLU A 361 -14.77 -34.12 0.53
C GLU A 361 -13.93 -33.15 1.38
N MET A 362 -13.87 -31.87 0.97
CA MET A 362 -13.23 -30.82 1.78
C MET A 362 -13.99 -30.53 3.08
N ALA A 363 -15.33 -30.47 3.05
CA ALA A 363 -16.14 -30.26 4.24
C ALA A 363 -15.91 -31.36 5.29
N ASP A 364 -15.79 -32.61 4.84
CA ASP A 364 -15.56 -33.78 5.68
C ASP A 364 -14.13 -33.84 6.23
N LEU A 365 -13.11 -33.50 5.43
CA LEU A 365 -11.75 -33.33 5.94
C LEU A 365 -11.68 -32.24 7.02
N ILE A 366 -12.32 -31.10 6.79
CA ILE A 366 -12.34 -29.99 7.75
C ILE A 366 -13.07 -30.41 9.02
N ARG A 367 -14.28 -30.99 8.91
CA ARG A 367 -15.02 -31.58 10.04
C ARG A 367 -14.15 -32.54 10.84
N PHE A 368 -13.53 -33.52 10.18
CA PHE A 368 -12.61 -34.47 10.81
C PHE A 368 -11.46 -33.76 11.55
N LYS A 369 -10.83 -32.75 10.97
CA LYS A 369 -9.70 -32.04 11.62
C LYS A 369 -10.10 -30.96 12.64
N THR A 370 -11.33 -30.47 12.68
CA THR A 370 -11.75 -29.39 13.62
C THR A 370 -12.70 -29.83 14.74
N SER A 371 -13.42 -30.95 14.62
CA SER A 371 -14.34 -31.44 15.67
C SER A 371 -13.63 -31.67 17.01
N THR A 372 -14.31 -31.40 18.14
CA THR A 372 -13.75 -31.59 19.49
C THR A 372 -13.33 -33.04 19.73
N LEU A 373 -14.25 -33.98 19.50
CA LEU A 373 -14.00 -35.42 19.52
C LEU A 373 -13.95 -35.96 18.08
N THR A 374 -13.22 -37.05 17.88
CA THR A 374 -13.23 -37.79 16.61
C THR A 374 -14.52 -38.59 16.50
N ALA A 375 -15.03 -38.82 15.27
CA ALA A 375 -16.20 -39.66 15.05
C ALA A 375 -15.93 -41.13 15.45
N ILE A 376 -16.98 -41.85 15.87
CA ILE A 376 -16.88 -43.27 16.25
C ILE A 376 -16.38 -44.08 15.04
N GLY A 377 -15.41 -44.98 15.27
CA GLY A 377 -14.74 -45.76 14.23
C GLY A 377 -13.54 -45.06 13.58
N PHE A 378 -13.38 -43.74 13.74
CA PHE A 378 -12.27 -42.97 13.17
C PHE A 378 -11.20 -42.65 14.23
N GLN A 379 -9.93 -42.71 13.83
CA GLN A 379 -8.79 -42.25 14.63
C GLN A 379 -8.19 -40.97 14.04
N ARG A 380 -7.62 -40.11 14.89
CA ARG A 380 -7.11 -38.80 14.49
C ARG A 380 -5.92 -38.35 15.32
N ASN A 381 -4.85 -37.96 14.63
CA ASN A 381 -3.74 -37.22 15.20
C ASN A 381 -3.84 -35.75 14.76
N GLY A 382 -3.69 -34.84 15.74
CA GLY A 382 -3.76 -33.40 15.59
C GLY A 382 -5.18 -32.85 15.35
N VAL A 383 -5.46 -31.70 15.97
CA VAL A 383 -6.65 -30.88 15.71
C VAL A 383 -6.20 -29.58 15.04
N TRP A 384 -6.91 -29.12 14.01
CA TRP A 384 -6.66 -27.85 13.35
C TRP A 384 -7.44 -26.74 14.04
N GLY A 385 -6.72 -25.68 14.45
CA GLY A 385 -7.35 -24.40 14.80
C GLY A 385 -7.92 -23.71 13.56
N GLU A 386 -8.77 -22.70 13.78
CA GLU A 386 -9.48 -21.93 12.74
C GLU A 386 -8.56 -21.44 11.61
N GLU A 387 -7.44 -20.77 11.95
CA GLU A 387 -6.50 -20.31 10.93
C GLU A 387 -5.74 -21.44 10.23
N THR A 388 -5.50 -22.57 10.91
CA THR A 388 -4.89 -23.75 10.28
C THR A 388 -5.85 -24.38 9.28
N ALA A 389 -7.13 -24.52 9.65
CA ALA A 389 -8.18 -25.05 8.78
C ALA A 389 -8.33 -24.18 7.51
N SER A 390 -8.53 -22.87 7.68
CA SER A 390 -8.61 -21.95 6.52
C SER A 390 -7.31 -21.93 5.70
N GLN A 391 -6.12 -22.06 6.31
CA GLN A 391 -4.86 -22.15 5.55
C GLN A 391 -4.84 -23.43 4.70
N LYS A 392 -5.29 -24.57 5.22
CA LYS A 392 -5.29 -25.82 4.44
C LYS A 392 -6.35 -25.82 3.34
N ILE A 393 -7.49 -25.14 3.51
CA ILE A 393 -8.46 -24.90 2.42
C ILE A 393 -7.80 -24.12 1.27
N GLU A 394 -7.11 -23.01 1.55
CA GLU A 394 -6.42 -22.21 0.52
C GLU A 394 -5.30 -22.98 -0.18
N HIS A 395 -4.43 -23.65 0.59
CA HIS A 395 -3.33 -24.46 0.06
C HIS A 395 -3.80 -25.59 -0.87
N LEU A 396 -4.85 -26.32 -0.48
CA LEU A 396 -5.44 -27.39 -1.28
C LEU A 396 -6.21 -26.84 -2.49
N GLY A 397 -6.90 -25.69 -2.34
CA GLY A 397 -7.54 -24.99 -3.45
C GLY A 397 -6.55 -24.52 -4.52
N LEU A 398 -5.35 -24.07 -4.13
CA LEU A 398 -4.26 -23.77 -5.06
C LEU A 398 -3.68 -25.03 -5.72
N MET A 399 -3.66 -26.17 -5.03
CA MET A 399 -3.17 -27.44 -5.59
C MET A 399 -4.14 -28.03 -6.63
N PHE A 400 -5.41 -28.24 -6.26
CA PHE A 400 -6.44 -28.68 -7.22
C PHE A 400 -6.67 -27.66 -8.34
N GLY A 401 -6.48 -26.37 -8.05
CA GLY A 401 -6.48 -25.30 -9.05
C GLY A 401 -5.36 -25.42 -10.09
N ALA A 402 -4.16 -25.86 -9.68
CA ALA A 402 -3.05 -26.12 -10.61
C ALA A 402 -3.35 -27.31 -11.53
N LEU A 403 -3.97 -28.37 -11.00
CA LEU A 403 -4.46 -29.50 -11.80
C LEU A 403 -5.54 -29.06 -12.80
N ALA A 404 -6.51 -28.24 -12.38
CA ALA A 404 -7.63 -27.78 -13.20
C ALA A 404 -7.25 -26.79 -14.31
N ALA A 405 -6.25 -25.94 -14.09
CA ALA A 405 -5.91 -24.86 -15.00
C ALA A 405 -5.35 -25.37 -16.34
N SER A 406 -5.68 -24.71 -17.45
CA SER A 406 -5.26 -25.15 -18.80
C SER A 406 -3.72 -25.11 -19.00
N PRO A 407 -3.13 -26.12 -19.69
CA PRO A 407 -1.73 -26.09 -20.15
C PRO A 407 -1.40 -24.90 -21.05
N ASN A 408 -2.36 -24.45 -21.86
CA ASN A 408 -2.19 -23.36 -22.81
C ASN A 408 -2.45 -21.97 -22.19
N GLY A 409 -2.91 -21.91 -20.94
CA GLY A 409 -3.12 -20.66 -20.23
C GLY A 409 -1.83 -20.07 -19.63
N VAL A 410 -1.88 -18.82 -19.17
CA VAL A 410 -0.79 -18.16 -18.42
C VAL A 410 -0.34 -18.97 -17.19
N VAL A 411 -1.20 -19.87 -16.71
CA VAL A 411 -0.94 -20.75 -15.56
C VAL A 411 -0.19 -22.03 -15.94
N LYS A 412 -0.28 -22.49 -17.19
CA LYS A 412 0.28 -23.79 -17.64
C LYS A 412 -0.04 -24.94 -16.67
N GLY A 413 -1.29 -25.07 -16.24
CA GLY A 413 -1.70 -26.17 -15.35
C GLY A 413 -1.82 -27.49 -16.11
N PHE A 414 -2.32 -28.55 -15.46
CA PHE A 414 -2.45 -29.85 -16.13
C PHE A 414 -3.67 -29.92 -17.07
N GLY A 415 -4.77 -29.25 -16.74
CA GLY A 415 -6.02 -29.29 -17.49
C GLY A 415 -6.94 -30.46 -17.13
N VAL A 416 -6.81 -31.04 -15.93
CA VAL A 416 -7.73 -32.08 -15.43
C VAL A 416 -9.15 -31.50 -15.41
N PRO A 417 -10.14 -32.17 -16.05
CA PRO A 417 -11.54 -31.74 -15.99
C PRO A 417 -12.01 -31.63 -14.53
N VAL A 418 -12.61 -30.49 -14.17
CA VAL A 418 -12.93 -30.18 -12.76
C VAL A 418 -13.79 -31.28 -12.10
N SER A 419 -14.66 -31.93 -12.88
CA SER A 419 -15.52 -33.06 -12.46
C SER A 419 -14.78 -34.36 -12.12
N GLN A 420 -13.50 -34.48 -12.45
CA GLN A 420 -12.63 -35.62 -12.09
C GLN A 420 -11.77 -35.35 -10.84
N LEU A 421 -11.83 -34.14 -10.28
CA LEU A 421 -11.04 -33.78 -9.10
C LEU A 421 -11.65 -34.36 -7.82
N SER A 422 -10.83 -35.10 -7.08
CA SER A 422 -11.14 -35.70 -5.78
C SER A 422 -9.88 -35.76 -4.92
N PHE A 423 -10.03 -35.78 -3.60
CA PHE A 423 -8.96 -36.11 -2.66
C PHE A 423 -8.37 -37.51 -2.88
N GLY A 424 -9.09 -38.42 -3.54
CA GLY A 424 -8.55 -39.72 -3.98
C GLY A 424 -7.34 -39.58 -4.91
N LEU A 425 -7.22 -38.49 -5.67
CA LEU A 425 -6.05 -38.21 -6.52
C LEU A 425 -4.76 -38.01 -5.71
N LEU A 426 -4.86 -37.63 -4.43
CA LEU A 426 -3.71 -37.23 -3.62
C LEU A 426 -2.89 -38.41 -3.08
N ILE A 427 -3.28 -39.67 -3.33
CA ILE A 427 -2.47 -40.85 -3.01
C ILE A 427 -1.54 -41.30 -4.15
N PHE A 428 -1.65 -40.72 -5.35
CA PHE A 428 -0.88 -41.18 -6.50
C PHE A 428 0.45 -40.41 -6.64
N PRO A 429 1.62 -41.08 -6.71
CA PRO A 429 2.92 -40.42 -6.80
C PRO A 429 3.04 -39.43 -7.97
N GLY A 430 2.54 -39.78 -9.16
CA GLY A 430 2.65 -38.96 -10.37
C GLY A 430 1.99 -37.58 -10.25
N VAL A 431 0.85 -37.50 -9.55
CA VAL A 431 0.15 -36.23 -9.23
C VAL A 431 1.05 -35.27 -8.44
N TRP A 432 1.84 -35.81 -7.51
CA TRP A 432 2.74 -35.03 -6.67
C TRP A 432 4.05 -34.69 -7.38
N ASP A 433 4.64 -35.62 -8.12
CA ASP A 433 5.88 -35.38 -8.85
C ASP A 433 5.67 -34.36 -9.98
N TRP A 434 4.52 -34.42 -10.67
CA TRP A 434 4.10 -33.34 -11.58
C TRP A 434 3.92 -32.00 -10.85
N TYR A 435 3.21 -31.97 -9.72
CA TYR A 435 2.97 -30.72 -8.99
C TYR A 435 4.28 -30.06 -8.53
N LEU A 436 5.25 -30.86 -8.07
CA LEU A 436 6.59 -30.40 -7.71
C LEU A 436 7.34 -29.83 -8.93
N GLN A 437 7.42 -30.58 -10.03
CA GLN A 437 8.08 -30.12 -11.27
C GLN A 437 7.40 -28.86 -11.84
N TRP A 438 6.07 -28.77 -11.80
CA TRP A 438 5.31 -27.60 -12.24
C TRP A 438 5.60 -26.37 -11.36
N ARG A 439 5.71 -26.54 -10.03
CA ARG A 439 6.12 -25.46 -9.11
C ARG A 439 7.55 -24.99 -9.39
N GLU A 440 8.46 -25.92 -9.68
CA GLU A 440 9.83 -25.58 -10.08
C GLU A 440 9.88 -24.86 -11.42
N GLN A 441 9.26 -25.40 -12.49
CA GLN A 441 9.23 -24.76 -13.82
C GLN A 441 8.59 -23.37 -13.80
N ARG A 442 7.59 -23.14 -12.92
CA ARG A 442 6.94 -21.83 -12.77
C ARG A 442 7.84 -20.79 -12.08
N ARG A 443 8.60 -21.21 -11.07
CA ARG A 443 9.30 -20.31 -10.12
C ARG A 443 10.83 -20.28 -10.31
N GLY A 444 11.41 -21.31 -10.91
CA GLY A 444 12.85 -21.52 -11.11
C GLY A 444 13.59 -22.22 -9.95
N PHE A 445 12.89 -22.67 -8.90
CA PHE A 445 13.47 -23.29 -7.69
C PHE A 445 12.37 -23.84 -6.76
N TYR A 446 12.75 -24.62 -5.74
CA TYR A 446 11.89 -25.10 -4.63
C TYR A 446 11.93 -24.20 -3.38
N THR A 447 10.85 -24.15 -2.59
CA THR A 447 10.81 -23.52 -1.25
C THR A 447 10.15 -24.45 -0.21
N LYS A 448 10.06 -23.99 1.04
CA LYS A 448 9.35 -24.66 2.12
C LYS A 448 7.90 -25.04 1.78
N TRP A 449 7.22 -24.28 0.91
CA TRP A 449 5.84 -24.56 0.48
C TRP A 449 5.67 -25.99 -0.01
N GLU A 450 6.58 -26.48 -0.85
CA GLU A 450 6.46 -27.80 -1.44
C GLU A 450 6.64 -28.91 -0.40
N GLU A 451 7.52 -28.70 0.58
CA GLU A 451 7.67 -29.60 1.73
C GLU A 451 6.44 -29.56 2.64
N ASP A 452 5.89 -28.38 2.94
CA ASP A 452 4.67 -28.21 3.76
C ASP A 452 3.45 -28.88 3.11
N MET A 453 3.37 -28.89 1.78
CA MET A 453 2.34 -29.61 1.04
C MET A 453 2.54 -31.14 1.09
N LEU A 454 3.78 -31.63 0.94
CA LEU A 454 4.10 -33.05 1.12
C LEU A 454 3.85 -33.52 2.57
N MET A 455 4.12 -32.68 3.57
CA MET A 455 3.81 -32.95 4.97
C MET A 455 2.29 -33.02 5.23
N VAL A 456 1.49 -32.19 4.55
CA VAL A 456 0.01 -32.33 4.56
C VAL A 456 -0.38 -33.68 3.95
N ALA A 457 0.16 -34.04 2.78
CA ALA A 457 -0.16 -35.30 2.12
C ALA A 457 0.17 -36.51 3.01
N GLN A 458 1.37 -36.55 3.61
CA GLN A 458 1.76 -37.55 4.60
C GLN A 458 0.80 -37.60 5.79
N ALA A 459 0.39 -36.45 6.34
CA ALA A 459 -0.54 -36.40 7.47
C ALA A 459 -1.98 -36.83 7.13
N LEU A 460 -2.34 -36.88 5.84
CA LEU A 460 -3.63 -37.38 5.35
C LEU A 460 -3.61 -38.88 5.01
N THR A 461 -2.44 -39.47 4.72
CA THR A 461 -2.29 -40.91 4.36
C THR A 461 -1.67 -41.79 5.45
N ARG A 462 -1.12 -41.16 6.52
CA ARG A 462 -0.50 -41.84 7.67
C ARG A 462 -1.35 -43.00 8.19
N ALA A 463 -0.69 -44.11 8.53
CA ALA A 463 -1.27 -45.28 9.19
C ALA A 463 -2.18 -44.87 10.36
N GLU A 464 -3.33 -45.55 10.47
CA GLU A 464 -4.41 -45.40 11.47
C GLU A 464 -5.13 -44.04 11.47
N VAL A 465 -4.40 -42.92 11.45
CA VAL A 465 -4.90 -41.56 11.77
C VAL A 465 -5.02 -40.61 10.58
N GLY A 466 -4.62 -41.05 9.38
CA GLY A 466 -4.75 -40.30 8.14
C GLY A 466 -6.21 -40.26 7.66
N TRP A 467 -6.69 -39.08 7.24
CA TRP A 467 -8.07 -38.93 6.77
C TRP A 467 -8.35 -39.74 5.49
N ILE A 468 -7.54 -39.55 4.44
CA ILE A 468 -7.71 -40.23 3.15
C ILE A 468 -7.60 -41.76 3.34
N ARG A 469 -6.70 -42.22 4.20
CA ARG A 469 -6.57 -43.66 4.53
C ARG A 469 -7.87 -44.27 5.09
N GLN A 470 -8.64 -43.50 5.85
CA GLN A 470 -9.91 -43.92 6.46
C GLN A 470 -11.12 -43.74 5.52
N HIS A 471 -10.92 -43.24 4.30
CA HIS A 471 -11.98 -43.00 3.30
C HIS A 471 -11.67 -43.68 1.95
N PRO A 472 -11.68 -45.03 1.87
CA PRO A 472 -11.44 -45.78 0.62
C PRO A 472 -12.46 -45.50 -0.49
N GLU A 473 -13.65 -45.01 -0.16
CA GLU A 473 -14.68 -44.60 -1.12
C GLU A 473 -14.23 -43.46 -2.04
N LEU A 474 -13.20 -42.68 -1.65
CA LEU A 474 -12.58 -41.66 -2.51
C LEU A 474 -12.05 -42.23 -3.83
N LEU A 475 -11.62 -43.50 -3.85
CA LEU A 475 -11.14 -44.17 -5.07
C LEU A 475 -12.23 -44.30 -6.14
N GLN A 476 -13.51 -44.37 -5.76
CA GLN A 476 -14.64 -44.47 -6.71
C GLN A 476 -14.74 -43.23 -7.62
N ASN A 477 -14.17 -42.10 -7.19
CA ASN A 477 -14.13 -40.84 -7.94
C ASN A 477 -12.91 -40.73 -8.88
N VAL A 478 -11.87 -41.54 -8.67
CA VAL A 478 -10.63 -41.50 -9.46
C VAL A 478 -10.84 -42.15 -10.82
N ARG A 479 -10.23 -41.59 -11.86
CA ARG A 479 -10.14 -42.16 -13.21
C ARG A 479 -8.69 -42.05 -13.69
N PRO A 480 -8.25 -42.85 -14.68
CA PRO A 480 -6.93 -42.67 -15.28
C PRO A 480 -6.75 -41.25 -15.80
N ILE A 481 -5.59 -40.67 -15.53
CA ILE A 481 -5.17 -39.36 -16.03
C ILE A 481 -3.78 -39.56 -16.62
N THR A 482 -3.70 -39.65 -17.94
CA THR A 482 -2.50 -40.00 -18.71
C THR A 482 -1.27 -39.23 -18.24
N GLY A 483 -0.26 -39.93 -17.70
CA GLY A 483 0.96 -39.31 -17.19
C GLY A 483 0.89 -38.73 -15.77
N LEU A 484 -0.21 -38.92 -15.04
CA LEU A 484 -0.32 -38.68 -13.58
C LEU A 484 -0.77 -39.91 -12.79
N ILE A 485 -1.70 -40.69 -13.35
CA ILE A 485 -2.35 -41.85 -12.73
C ILE A 485 -2.67 -42.87 -13.83
N GLU A 486 -2.04 -44.05 -13.77
CA GLU A 486 -2.31 -45.15 -14.68
C GLU A 486 -3.36 -46.13 -14.12
N GLN A 487 -4.03 -46.87 -15.00
CA GLN A 487 -5.13 -47.79 -14.64
C GLN A 487 -4.67 -48.88 -13.66
N GLU A 488 -3.44 -49.39 -13.80
CA GLU A 488 -2.87 -50.40 -12.91
C GLU A 488 -2.70 -49.91 -11.47
N GLU A 489 -2.41 -48.61 -11.27
CA GLU A 489 -2.30 -48.01 -9.93
C GLU A 489 -3.67 -47.94 -9.24
N ILE A 490 -4.73 -47.63 -10.01
CA ILE A 490 -6.11 -47.61 -9.53
C ILE A 490 -6.54 -49.04 -9.12
N GLU A 491 -6.19 -50.05 -9.93
CA GLU A 491 -6.46 -51.45 -9.64
C GLU A 491 -5.61 -52.00 -8.48
N PHE A 492 -4.42 -51.48 -8.24
CA PHE A 492 -3.67 -51.75 -7.00
C PHE A 492 -4.36 -51.12 -5.79
N ALA A 493 -4.71 -49.83 -5.84
CA ALA A 493 -5.41 -49.14 -4.76
C ALA A 493 -6.81 -49.73 -4.45
N ALA A 494 -7.47 -50.33 -5.44
CA ALA A 494 -8.75 -51.02 -5.27
C ALA A 494 -8.61 -52.38 -4.56
N ARG A 495 -7.46 -53.05 -4.70
CA ARG A 495 -7.14 -54.32 -4.00
C ARG A 495 -6.58 -54.07 -2.61
N ASP A 496 -5.72 -53.06 -2.44
CA ASP A 496 -5.13 -52.67 -1.16
C ASP A 496 -4.98 -51.14 -1.05
N TRP A 497 -6.04 -50.49 -0.57
CA TRP A 497 -6.04 -49.06 -0.25
C TRP A 497 -5.01 -48.68 0.84
N HIS A 498 -4.71 -49.60 1.75
CA HIS A 498 -3.80 -49.35 2.87
C HIS A 498 -2.34 -49.39 2.40
N GLY A 499 -1.97 -50.41 1.63
CA GLY A 499 -0.67 -50.52 0.96
C GLY A 499 -0.44 -49.41 -0.07
N ALA A 500 -1.47 -48.95 -0.78
CA ALA A 500 -1.38 -47.76 -1.63
C ALA A 500 -1.09 -46.49 -0.82
N CYS A 501 -1.80 -46.27 0.31
CA CYS A 501 -1.49 -45.18 1.24
C CYS A 501 -0.06 -45.28 1.80
N ASP A 502 0.45 -46.49 2.12
CA ASP A 502 1.80 -46.68 2.66
C ASP A 502 2.91 -46.59 1.59
N ALA A 503 2.64 -46.95 0.34
CA ALA A 503 3.51 -46.66 -0.79
C ALA A 503 3.66 -45.14 -0.98
N PHE A 504 2.53 -44.42 -1.02
CA PHE A 504 2.52 -42.98 -1.14
C PHE A 504 3.16 -42.27 0.05
N HIS A 505 2.87 -42.69 1.29
CA HIS A 505 3.44 -42.07 2.49
C HIS A 505 4.98 -42.13 2.48
N ARG A 506 5.54 -43.27 2.03
CA ARG A 506 7.00 -43.42 1.81
C ARG A 506 7.51 -42.52 0.68
N HIS A 507 6.80 -42.44 -0.45
CA HIS A 507 7.16 -41.54 -1.56
C HIS A 507 7.21 -40.08 -1.12
N ALA A 508 6.14 -39.58 -0.49
CA ALA A 508 6.06 -38.21 -0.02
C ALA A 508 7.09 -37.87 1.08
N ALA A 509 7.43 -38.84 1.95
CA ALA A 509 8.50 -38.69 2.93
C ALA A 509 9.91 -38.62 2.30
N ASN A 510 10.15 -39.36 1.21
CA ASN A 510 11.40 -39.29 0.46
C ASN A 510 11.50 -37.99 -0.35
N ARG A 511 10.45 -37.63 -1.11
CA ARG A 511 10.34 -36.34 -1.82
C ARG A 511 10.54 -35.17 -0.86
N SER A 512 9.96 -35.20 0.34
CA SER A 512 10.15 -34.18 1.38
C SER A 512 11.62 -33.99 1.76
N LYS A 513 12.37 -35.08 2.02
CA LYS A 513 13.82 -35.03 2.31
C LYS A 513 14.67 -34.54 1.14
N GLU A 514 14.26 -34.81 -0.09
CA GLU A 514 14.95 -34.28 -1.28
C GLU A 514 14.69 -32.78 -1.45
N ILE A 515 13.43 -32.35 -1.30
CA ILE A 515 13.03 -30.93 -1.32
C ILE A 515 13.74 -30.14 -0.21
N GLN A 516 13.92 -30.70 0.99
CA GLN A 516 14.73 -30.11 2.08
C GLN A 516 16.19 -29.83 1.68
N ARG A 517 16.78 -30.61 0.77
CA ARG A 517 18.17 -30.44 0.32
C ARG A 517 18.32 -29.42 -0.81
N VAL A 518 17.30 -29.24 -1.64
CA VAL A 518 17.34 -28.37 -2.84
C VAL A 518 16.57 -27.06 -2.70
N MET A 519 15.74 -26.91 -1.66
CA MET A 519 14.98 -25.67 -1.46
C MET A 519 15.88 -24.47 -1.21
N ARG A 520 15.51 -23.32 -1.79
CA ARG A 520 16.28 -22.08 -1.66
C ARG A 520 15.55 -21.12 -0.73
N VAL A 521 16.21 -20.70 0.33
CA VAL A 521 15.81 -19.54 1.15
C VAL A 521 16.09 -18.28 0.34
N HIS A 522 15.21 -17.96 -0.62
CA HIS A 522 15.46 -16.96 -1.67
C HIS A 522 15.54 -15.51 -1.14
N ARG A 523 15.17 -15.28 0.12
CA ARG A 523 15.51 -14.04 0.81
C ARG A 523 15.84 -14.35 2.25
N ASP A 524 16.93 -13.77 2.74
CA ASP A 524 17.14 -13.62 4.17
C ASP A 524 15.92 -12.86 4.75
N PRO A 525 15.15 -13.43 5.69
CA PRO A 525 13.96 -12.78 6.27
C PRO A 525 14.25 -11.43 6.92
N PHE A 526 15.51 -11.25 7.33
CA PHE A 526 16.04 -10.10 8.03
C PHE A 526 16.62 -9.03 7.10
N GLU A 527 16.87 -9.33 5.81
CA GLU A 527 17.39 -8.36 4.82
C GLU A 527 16.67 -6.99 4.87
N PRO A 528 15.32 -6.91 4.99
CA PRO A 528 14.63 -5.62 5.01
C PRO A 528 14.92 -4.73 6.23
N ILE A 529 15.54 -5.28 7.27
CA ILE A 529 15.88 -4.63 8.54
C ILE A 529 17.35 -4.82 8.91
N MET A 530 18.21 -5.25 7.98
CA MET A 530 19.59 -5.64 8.31
C MET A 530 20.39 -4.51 8.95
N CYS A 531 20.27 -3.29 8.39
CA CYS A 531 20.85 -2.06 8.94
C CYS A 531 20.40 -1.71 10.38
N VAL A 532 19.30 -2.30 10.87
CA VAL A 532 18.81 -2.18 12.25
C VAL A 532 19.40 -3.29 13.12
N LEU A 533 19.50 -4.52 12.62
CA LEU A 533 20.03 -5.66 13.36
C LEU A 533 21.56 -5.64 13.49
N GLU A 534 22.26 -5.02 12.54
CA GLU A 534 23.70 -4.83 12.56
C GLU A 534 24.12 -3.82 13.64
N ALA A 535 23.31 -2.79 13.91
CA ALA A 535 23.56 -1.79 14.96
C ALA A 535 23.68 -2.40 16.37
N ASP A 536 24.45 -1.77 17.26
CA ASP A 536 24.72 -2.25 18.63
C ASP A 536 23.44 -2.34 19.48
N SER A 537 22.52 -1.41 19.24
CA SER A 537 21.20 -1.36 19.89
C SER A 537 20.09 -1.32 18.83
N PRO A 538 19.68 -2.47 18.27
CA PRO A 538 18.64 -2.55 17.24
C PRO A 538 17.31 -1.91 17.67
N LEU A 539 16.99 -2.00 18.97
CA LEU A 539 15.78 -1.39 19.54
C LEU A 539 15.85 0.14 19.55
N ALA A 540 17.00 0.73 19.89
CA ALA A 540 17.20 2.18 19.87
C ALA A 540 17.27 2.73 18.43
N GLU A 541 17.85 1.97 17.50
CA GLU A 541 17.84 2.32 16.08
C GLU A 541 16.41 2.36 15.54
N TYR A 542 15.61 1.31 15.79
CA TYR A 542 14.21 1.26 15.35
C TYR A 542 13.30 2.28 16.07
N ARG A 543 13.60 2.66 17.31
CA ARG A 543 12.86 3.71 18.03
C ARG A 543 12.85 5.05 17.26
N LYS A 544 13.89 5.37 16.48
CA LYS A 544 13.92 6.60 15.68
C LYS A 544 12.69 6.77 14.77
N ILE A 545 12.04 5.67 14.38
CA ILE A 545 10.78 5.69 13.61
C ILE A 545 9.63 6.30 14.43
N THR A 546 9.48 5.98 15.72
CA THR A 546 8.43 6.61 16.56
C THR A 546 8.70 8.09 16.77
N ASP A 547 9.97 8.46 16.88
CA ASP A 547 10.40 9.83 17.13
C ASP A 547 10.15 10.72 15.87
N GLU A 548 10.39 10.20 14.64
CA GLU A 548 9.99 10.87 13.38
C GLU A 548 8.46 10.86 13.15
N ILE A 549 7.69 9.92 13.71
CA ILE A 549 6.20 10.01 13.69
C ILE A 549 5.72 11.21 14.51
N VAL A 550 6.23 11.37 15.74
CA VAL A 550 5.87 12.50 16.63
C VAL A 550 6.32 13.82 16.02
N LYS A 551 7.59 13.92 15.61
CA LYS A 551 8.17 15.12 14.95
C LYS A 551 7.41 15.58 13.70
N ARG A 552 6.72 14.66 13.00
CA ARG A 552 5.95 14.94 11.78
C ARG A 552 4.43 14.86 11.98
N MET A 553 3.96 14.84 13.22
CA MET A 553 2.54 14.78 13.54
C MET A 553 1.84 16.06 13.06
N PRO A 554 0.71 15.96 12.33
CA PRO A 554 -0.09 17.13 11.95
C PRO A 554 -0.77 17.74 13.18
N ASP A 555 -0.97 19.07 13.19
CA ASP A 555 -1.81 19.72 14.21
C ASP A 555 -3.21 19.09 14.25
N GLU A 556 -3.66 18.70 15.44
CA GLU A 556 -4.93 18.01 15.63
C GLU A 556 -6.12 18.93 15.31
N ASN A 557 -6.08 20.19 15.75
CA ASN A 557 -7.21 21.10 15.63
C ASN A 557 -7.58 21.36 14.17
N ARG A 558 -6.57 21.50 13.31
CA ARG A 558 -6.70 21.75 11.87
C ARG A 558 -6.76 20.48 11.04
N TYR A 559 -6.17 19.37 11.50
CA TYR A 559 -6.08 18.11 10.78
C TYR A 559 -6.38 16.88 11.67
N PRO A 560 -7.58 16.78 12.27
CA PRO A 560 -7.85 15.76 13.30
C PRO A 560 -7.77 14.33 12.77
N ARG A 561 -8.15 14.09 11.50
CA ARG A 561 -7.97 12.78 10.85
C ARG A 561 -6.49 12.43 10.62
N PRO A 562 -5.67 13.25 9.92
CA PRO A 562 -4.23 13.00 9.81
C PRO A 562 -3.47 12.89 11.14
N ALA A 563 -3.87 13.64 12.19
CA ALA A 563 -3.32 13.50 13.54
C ALA A 563 -3.70 12.14 14.16
N ALA A 564 -4.98 11.77 14.13
CA ALA A 564 -5.46 10.47 14.59
C ALA A 564 -4.77 9.28 13.87
N GLU A 565 -4.51 9.41 12.56
CA GLU A 565 -3.74 8.41 11.81
C GLU A 565 -2.27 8.34 12.25
N ALA A 566 -1.65 9.46 12.62
CA ALA A 566 -0.28 9.52 13.12
C ALA A 566 -0.16 8.93 14.53
N VAL A 567 -1.05 9.28 15.47
CA VAL A 567 -1.06 8.69 16.82
C VAL A 567 -1.33 7.18 16.77
N ARG A 568 -2.27 6.72 15.94
CA ARG A 568 -2.46 5.28 15.69
C ARG A 568 -1.18 4.61 15.19
N SER A 569 -0.43 5.28 14.29
CA SER A 569 0.83 4.76 13.74
C SER A 569 1.95 4.71 14.78
N PHE A 570 2.05 5.72 15.64
CA PHE A 570 2.95 5.77 16.79
C PHE A 570 2.67 4.61 17.75
N LEU A 571 1.43 4.48 18.24
CA LEU A 571 1.03 3.43 19.17
C LEU A 571 1.21 2.02 18.60
N LEU A 572 0.93 1.83 17.30
CA LEU A 572 1.10 0.54 16.61
C LEU A 572 2.57 0.06 16.61
N LEU A 573 3.54 0.96 16.47
CA LEU A 573 4.96 0.62 16.65
C LEU A 573 5.38 0.58 18.12
N ARG A 574 5.00 1.58 18.93
CA ARG A 574 5.37 1.74 20.34
C ARG A 574 4.92 0.57 21.21
N LEU A 575 3.67 0.09 21.06
CA LEU A 575 3.19 -1.11 21.74
C LEU A 575 3.82 -2.38 21.19
N GLY A 576 4.04 -2.47 19.86
CA GLY A 576 4.80 -3.58 19.27
C GLY A 576 6.21 -3.72 19.87
N LEU A 577 6.88 -2.59 20.11
CA LEU A 577 8.21 -2.47 20.70
C LEU A 577 8.26 -2.86 22.19
N HIS A 578 7.13 -2.93 22.88
CA HIS A 578 7.06 -3.24 24.33
C HIS A 578 6.49 -4.62 24.61
N LEU A 579 5.54 -5.06 23.79
CA LEU A 579 4.81 -6.31 24.01
C LEU A 579 5.41 -7.51 23.23
N GLY A 580 6.19 -7.24 22.17
CA GLY A 580 6.78 -8.29 21.31
C GLY A 580 5.76 -9.18 20.59
N LEU A 581 4.48 -8.79 20.55
CA LEU A 581 3.39 -9.66 20.15
C LEU A 581 3.42 -10.04 18.66
N ARG A 582 2.95 -11.25 18.37
CA ARG A 582 2.63 -11.68 16.99
C ARG A 582 1.46 -10.86 16.46
N GLN A 583 1.45 -10.59 15.15
CA GLN A 583 0.48 -9.68 14.51
C GLN A 583 -0.99 -10.01 14.83
N LYS A 584 -1.36 -11.30 14.91
CA LYS A 584 -2.71 -11.74 15.34
C LYS A 584 -3.10 -11.09 16.66
N ASN A 585 -2.26 -11.25 17.69
CA ASN A 585 -2.54 -10.84 19.06
C ASN A 585 -2.64 -9.31 19.17
N LEU A 586 -1.75 -8.57 18.50
CA LEU A 586 -1.80 -7.10 18.50
C LEU A 586 -2.99 -6.54 17.69
N ARG A 587 -3.36 -7.19 16.59
CA ARG A 587 -4.50 -6.84 15.72
C ARG A 587 -5.85 -7.11 16.38
N GLN A 588 -5.95 -8.21 17.14
CA GLN A 588 -7.17 -8.65 17.82
C GLN A 588 -7.23 -8.22 19.29
N LEU A 589 -6.25 -7.45 19.78
CA LEU A 589 -6.24 -6.88 21.12
C LEU A 589 -7.49 -6.00 21.30
N ARG A 590 -8.34 -6.37 22.25
CA ARG A 590 -9.54 -5.62 22.61
C ARG A 590 -9.18 -4.39 23.45
N LEU A 591 -10.12 -3.48 23.59
CA LEU A 591 -10.01 -2.30 24.44
C LEU A 591 -11.14 -2.29 25.48
N CYS A 592 -10.78 -2.27 26.76
CA CYS A 592 -11.65 -1.85 27.85
C CYS A 592 -11.23 -0.43 28.27
N PRO A 593 -12.08 0.61 28.05
CA PRO A 593 -11.77 1.97 28.49
C PRO A 593 -11.65 2.06 30.01
N ARG A 594 -10.92 3.06 30.51
CA ARG A 594 -10.77 3.31 31.95
C ARG A 594 -12.15 3.49 32.62
N GLY A 595 -12.28 3.02 33.85
CA GLY A 595 -13.55 3.04 34.61
C GLY A 595 -14.62 2.04 34.16
N HIS A 596 -14.37 1.23 33.12
CA HIS A 596 -15.26 0.13 32.73
C HIS A 596 -14.77 -1.19 33.33
N HIS A 597 -15.70 -2.13 33.60
CA HIS A 597 -15.34 -3.46 34.06
C HIS A 597 -14.65 -4.28 32.94
N PRO A 598 -13.43 -4.81 33.15
CA PRO A 598 -12.75 -5.63 32.16
C PRO A 598 -13.48 -6.93 31.80
N THR A 599 -13.17 -7.47 30.62
CA THR A 599 -13.63 -8.81 30.23
C THR A 599 -12.98 -9.87 31.14
N SER A 600 -13.78 -10.83 31.61
CA SER A 600 -13.26 -11.93 32.43
C SER A 600 -12.30 -12.83 31.63
N GLU A 601 -11.27 -13.34 32.31
CA GLU A 601 -10.17 -14.09 31.65
C GLU A 601 -10.69 -15.30 30.87
N ARG A 602 -11.60 -16.08 31.46
CA ARG A 602 -12.29 -17.20 30.80
C ARG A 602 -13.00 -16.79 29.50
N ARG A 603 -13.64 -15.61 29.45
CA ARG A 603 -14.30 -15.12 28.23
C ARG A 603 -13.30 -14.63 27.18
N LEU A 604 -12.12 -14.15 27.61
CA LEU A 604 -11.00 -13.86 26.71
C LEU A 604 -10.35 -15.15 26.16
N GLU A 605 -10.35 -16.24 26.94
CA GLU A 605 -9.95 -17.58 26.48
C GLU A 605 -10.93 -18.14 25.44
N ASP A 606 -12.24 -18.09 25.72
CA ASP A 606 -13.30 -18.51 24.78
C ASP A 606 -13.18 -17.76 23.44
N MET A 607 -12.91 -16.44 23.49
CA MET A 607 -12.69 -15.60 22.31
C MET A 607 -11.28 -15.66 21.72
N LYS A 608 -10.33 -16.36 22.37
CA LYS A 608 -8.90 -16.50 21.99
C LYS A 608 -8.24 -15.17 21.63
N CYS A 609 -8.52 -14.12 22.41
CA CYS A 609 -7.99 -12.77 22.21
C CYS A 609 -7.56 -12.13 23.54
N GLY A 610 -6.74 -11.07 23.48
CA GLY A 610 -6.36 -10.28 24.64
C GLY A 610 -7.16 -8.99 24.81
N GLU A 611 -6.90 -8.26 25.88
CA GLU A 611 -7.50 -6.96 26.19
C GLU A 611 -6.46 -6.00 26.76
N LEU A 612 -6.45 -4.75 26.25
CA LEU A 612 -5.86 -3.60 26.92
C LEU A 612 -6.90 -3.03 27.88
N ARG A 613 -6.55 -2.88 29.15
CA ARG A 613 -7.43 -2.43 30.23
C ARG A 613 -6.67 -1.64 31.29
N TRP A 614 -7.37 -0.87 32.11
CA TRP A 614 -6.76 -0.24 33.27
C TRP A 614 -6.64 -1.23 34.45
N SER A 615 -5.51 -1.21 35.16
CA SER A 615 -5.32 -1.89 36.44
C SER A 615 -5.25 -0.84 37.56
N ASP A 616 -6.27 -0.82 38.42
CA ASP A 616 -6.30 0.07 39.59
C ASP A 616 -5.28 -0.33 40.66
N ARG A 617 -4.90 -1.62 40.73
CA ARG A 617 -3.87 -2.11 41.67
C ARG A 617 -2.49 -1.58 41.31
N ASP A 618 -2.16 -1.56 40.02
CA ASP A 618 -0.82 -1.20 39.53
C ASP A 618 -0.78 0.23 38.97
N ASN A 619 -1.89 0.97 39.09
CA ASN A 619 -2.12 2.33 38.58
C ASN A 619 -1.67 2.51 37.12
N GLY A 620 -2.07 1.60 36.23
CA GLY A 620 -1.54 1.57 34.86
C GLY A 620 -2.32 0.75 33.84
N TRP A 621 -1.95 0.94 32.57
CA TRP A 621 -2.52 0.21 31.44
C TRP A 621 -1.93 -1.21 31.36
N GLU A 622 -2.73 -2.22 31.73
CA GLU A 622 -2.40 -3.65 31.62
C GLU A 622 -2.79 -4.20 30.25
N VAL A 623 -1.88 -4.95 29.62
CA VAL A 623 -2.20 -5.87 28.53
C VAL A 623 -2.30 -7.28 29.10
N LEU A 624 -3.51 -7.83 29.15
CA LEU A 624 -3.76 -9.23 29.50
C LEU A 624 -4.10 -10.03 28.23
N ILE A 625 -3.41 -11.15 28.02
CA ILE A 625 -3.67 -12.08 26.92
C ILE A 625 -3.60 -13.52 27.46
N PRO A 626 -4.70 -14.30 27.46
CA PRO A 626 -4.67 -15.68 27.96
C PRO A 626 -3.77 -16.58 27.12
N ALA A 627 -3.19 -17.62 27.74
CA ALA A 627 -2.29 -18.55 27.06
C ALA A 627 -2.93 -19.14 25.79
N ALA A 628 -4.22 -19.52 25.85
CA ALA A 628 -4.99 -20.09 24.74
C ALA A 628 -5.12 -19.19 23.49
N ALA A 629 -4.85 -17.88 23.59
CA ALA A 629 -4.81 -16.99 22.44
C ALA A 629 -3.47 -17.07 21.67
N PHE A 630 -2.39 -17.51 22.32
CA PHE A 630 -1.09 -17.72 21.67
C PHE A 630 -1.03 -19.10 21.02
N LYS A 631 -0.48 -19.14 19.79
CA LYS A 631 -0.13 -20.40 19.11
C LYS A 631 0.85 -21.28 19.91
N ASN A 632 1.64 -20.69 20.81
CA ASN A 632 2.59 -21.38 21.67
C ASN A 632 1.99 -21.68 23.07
N SER A 633 0.67 -21.78 23.22
CA SER A 633 0.00 -21.95 24.53
C SER A 633 0.54 -23.09 25.40
N SER A 634 1.08 -24.13 24.79
CA SER A 634 1.69 -25.30 25.43
C SER A 634 3.21 -25.20 25.68
N SER A 635 3.85 -24.07 25.39
CA SER A 635 5.29 -23.89 25.68
C SER A 635 5.55 -23.62 27.16
N SER A 636 6.77 -23.93 27.61
CA SER A 636 7.25 -23.70 28.97
C SER A 636 7.08 -22.25 29.45
N PHE A 637 7.17 -21.27 28.53
CA PHE A 637 6.99 -19.84 28.81
C PHE A 637 5.66 -19.51 29.50
N PHE A 638 4.55 -20.14 29.08
CA PHE A 638 3.24 -19.83 29.64
C PHE A 638 2.97 -20.57 30.95
N GLY A 639 3.36 -21.85 31.05
CA GLY A 639 3.05 -22.66 32.23
C GLY A 639 1.55 -22.66 32.59
N GLN A 640 0.68 -22.62 31.57
CA GLN A 640 -0.79 -22.43 31.65
C GLN A 640 -1.27 -21.07 32.23
N LYS A 641 -0.39 -20.09 32.47
CA LYS A 641 -0.74 -18.74 32.94
C LYS A 641 -0.94 -17.75 31.78
N PRO A 642 -1.77 -16.71 31.95
CA PRO A 642 -1.91 -15.64 30.97
C PRO A 642 -0.61 -14.82 30.85
N PHE A 643 -0.36 -14.26 29.67
CA PHE A 643 0.53 -13.10 29.55
C PHE A 643 -0.13 -11.89 30.21
N ARG A 644 0.58 -11.22 31.11
CA ARG A 644 0.17 -9.95 31.73
C ARG A 644 1.38 -9.03 31.77
N LEU A 645 1.20 -7.79 31.32
CA LEU A 645 2.25 -6.77 31.35
C LEU A 645 1.62 -5.38 31.54
N ILE A 646 2.08 -4.66 32.56
CA ILE A 646 1.78 -3.22 32.70
C ILE A 646 2.68 -2.47 31.72
N LEU A 647 2.08 -1.59 30.92
CA LEU A 647 2.82 -0.72 30.01
C LEU A 647 3.54 0.38 30.81
N PRO A 648 4.87 0.56 30.67
CA PRO A 648 5.57 1.62 31.38
C PRO A 648 5.26 2.98 30.73
N ASP A 649 4.83 3.96 31.53
CA ASP A 649 4.56 5.33 31.06
C ASP A 649 5.86 6.12 30.84
N LEU A 650 6.62 5.67 29.86
CA LEU A 650 7.85 6.31 29.38
C LEU A 650 7.54 6.98 28.05
N LEU A 651 7.97 8.24 27.91
CA LEU A 651 7.73 9.08 26.73
C LEU A 651 6.23 9.30 26.45
N GLU A 652 5.50 9.74 27.48
CA GLU A 652 4.09 10.19 27.39
C GLU A 652 3.12 9.10 26.86
N LEU A 653 3.45 7.81 27.07
CA LEU A 653 2.71 6.69 26.49
C LEU A 653 1.23 6.71 26.90
N TYR A 654 0.92 7.02 28.17
CA TYR A 654 -0.45 7.10 28.64
C TYR A 654 -1.19 8.28 28.00
N GLN A 655 -0.55 9.44 27.87
CA GLN A 655 -1.14 10.60 27.17
C GLN A 655 -1.48 10.27 25.70
N TYR A 656 -0.61 9.55 24.98
CA TYR A 656 -0.92 9.10 23.62
C TYR A 656 -1.99 8.00 23.57
N LEU A 657 -2.04 7.09 24.55
CA LEU A 657 -3.08 6.05 24.66
C LEU A 657 -4.46 6.67 24.94
N ASP A 658 -4.56 7.52 25.96
CA ASP A 658 -5.80 8.14 26.41
C ASP A 658 -6.36 9.07 25.32
N ALA A 659 -5.51 9.95 24.75
CA ALA A 659 -5.90 10.78 23.60
C ALA A 659 -6.34 9.95 22.38
N TYR A 660 -5.73 8.77 22.17
CA TYR A 660 -6.16 7.86 21.12
C TYR A 660 -7.52 7.23 21.40
N ILE A 661 -7.72 6.70 22.62
CA ILE A 661 -8.93 6.02 23.06
C ILE A 661 -10.13 6.97 23.03
N ASP A 662 -10.00 8.14 23.65
CA ASP A 662 -11.11 9.06 23.89
C ASP A 662 -11.50 9.86 22.64
N ARG A 663 -10.51 10.30 21.84
CA ARG A 663 -10.71 11.30 20.77
C ARG A 663 -10.39 10.74 19.39
N HIS A 664 -9.16 10.32 19.15
CA HIS A 664 -8.71 9.96 17.81
C HIS A 664 -9.43 8.72 17.25
N ARG A 665 -9.72 7.72 18.08
CA ARG A 665 -10.40 6.48 17.67
C ARG A 665 -11.81 6.75 17.14
N GLY A 666 -12.55 7.67 17.77
CA GLY A 666 -13.84 8.16 17.26
C GLY A 666 -13.71 8.88 15.90
N VAL A 667 -12.67 9.71 15.74
CA VAL A 667 -12.37 10.42 14.48
C VAL A 667 -12.02 9.46 13.32
N LEU A 668 -11.41 8.32 13.61
CA LEU A 668 -11.10 7.26 12.64
C LEU A 668 -12.32 6.40 12.27
N LEU A 669 -13.18 6.10 13.25
CA LEU A 669 -14.45 5.38 13.04
C LEU A 669 -15.46 6.22 12.24
N GLY A 670 -15.51 7.53 12.47
CA GLY A 670 -16.34 8.46 11.70
C GLY A 670 -17.84 8.15 11.71
N GLY A 671 -18.34 7.53 12.78
CA GLY A 671 -19.74 7.08 12.92
C GLY A 671 -20.02 5.64 12.50
N ALA A 672 -19.01 4.88 12.05
CA ALA A 672 -19.16 3.44 11.81
C ALA A 672 -19.28 2.63 13.12
N LYS A 673 -19.82 1.41 13.03
CA LYS A 673 -19.90 0.48 14.15
C LYS A 673 -18.50 0.13 14.66
N ASP A 674 -18.33 0.21 15.98
CA ASP A 674 -17.10 -0.16 16.68
C ASP A 674 -16.84 -1.69 16.62
N PRO A 675 -15.64 -2.15 16.20
CA PRO A 675 -15.25 -3.56 16.27
C PRO A 675 -14.72 -3.99 17.65
N HIS A 676 -14.58 -3.06 18.60
CA HIS A 676 -14.00 -3.21 19.95
C HIS A 676 -12.53 -3.64 20.01
N THR A 677 -11.82 -3.68 18.87
CA THR A 677 -10.36 -3.79 18.82
C THR A 677 -9.70 -2.45 19.12
N LEU A 678 -8.56 -2.45 19.81
CA LEU A 678 -7.77 -1.25 20.11
C LEU A 678 -7.47 -0.46 18.82
N PHE A 679 -6.85 -1.13 17.85
CA PHE A 679 -6.54 -0.54 16.55
C PHE A 679 -7.73 -0.62 15.59
N VAL A 680 -8.05 0.50 14.94
CA VAL A 680 -9.14 0.62 13.95
C VAL A 680 -8.66 1.26 12.64
N LYS A 681 -9.21 0.79 11.51
CA LYS A 681 -8.97 1.38 10.18
C LYS A 681 -9.59 2.77 10.12
N THR A 682 -9.00 3.64 9.29
CA THR A 682 -9.63 4.91 8.93
C THR A 682 -10.79 4.60 7.98
N VAL A 683 -12.03 4.80 8.45
CA VAL A 683 -13.24 4.50 7.68
C VAL A 683 -13.34 5.42 6.46
N LYS A 684 -13.81 4.88 5.33
CA LYS A 684 -13.91 5.58 4.05
C LYS A 684 -15.33 5.46 3.51
N THR A 685 -15.75 6.42 2.69
CA THR A 685 -17.08 6.43 2.04
C THR A 685 -17.40 5.13 1.27
N THR A 686 -16.37 4.39 0.83
CA THR A 686 -16.48 3.12 0.11
C THR A 686 -16.26 1.87 0.96
N SER A 687 -15.97 1.99 2.26
CA SER A 687 -15.65 0.88 3.16
C SER A 687 -15.99 1.22 4.61
N THR A 688 -17.08 0.64 5.11
CA THR A 688 -17.66 0.87 6.44
C THR A 688 -17.12 -0.05 7.54
N ASP A 689 -16.45 -1.14 7.17
CA ASP A 689 -15.77 -2.03 8.11
C ASP A 689 -14.50 -1.35 8.67
N ALA A 690 -14.45 -1.19 9.99
CA ALA A 690 -13.32 -0.59 10.71
C ALA A 690 -12.30 -1.61 11.25
N ALA A 691 -12.59 -2.92 11.24
CA ALA A 691 -11.74 -3.94 11.85
C ALA A 691 -10.48 -4.22 10.98
N TYR A 692 -9.32 -4.40 11.61
CA TYR A 692 -8.14 -4.86 10.88
C TYR A 692 -8.18 -6.38 10.66
N ASN A 693 -8.14 -6.79 9.39
CA ASN A 693 -7.88 -8.18 8.99
C ASN A 693 -6.36 -8.38 8.75
N SER A 694 -5.93 -9.62 8.48
CA SER A 694 -4.49 -9.94 8.45
C SER A 694 -3.71 -9.08 7.44
N THR A 695 -4.23 -8.94 6.22
CA THR A 695 -3.55 -8.20 5.15
C THR A 695 -3.64 -6.69 5.35
N THR A 696 -4.80 -6.14 5.71
CA THR A 696 -4.92 -4.69 5.97
C THR A 696 -4.10 -4.22 7.17
N PHE A 697 -3.83 -5.09 8.15
CA PHE A 697 -2.90 -4.78 9.25
C PHE A 697 -1.44 -4.76 8.76
N TYR A 698 -1.03 -5.73 7.93
CA TYR A 698 0.29 -5.75 7.29
C TYR A 698 0.49 -4.52 6.37
N GLU A 699 -0.49 -4.16 5.55
CA GLU A 699 -0.46 -2.98 4.69
C GLU A 699 -0.38 -1.68 5.48
N ALA A 700 -1.14 -1.56 6.58
CA ALA A 700 -1.07 -0.40 7.47
C ALA A 700 0.33 -0.28 8.08
N TRP A 701 0.87 -1.36 8.64
CA TRP A 701 2.24 -1.41 9.17
C TRP A 701 3.27 -0.98 8.12
N ARG A 702 3.22 -1.60 6.94
CA ARG A 702 4.11 -1.29 5.82
C ARG A 702 3.99 0.17 5.39
N THR A 703 2.79 0.74 5.41
CA THR A 703 2.54 2.17 5.11
C THR A 703 3.20 3.08 6.15
N VAL A 704 3.22 2.71 7.43
CA VAL A 704 3.97 3.45 8.48
C VAL A 704 5.47 3.41 8.18
N ILE A 705 6.02 2.23 7.87
CA ILE A 705 7.46 2.09 7.52
C ILE A 705 7.81 2.89 6.28
N GLN A 706 6.99 2.83 5.23
CA GLN A 706 7.18 3.61 4.00
C GLN A 706 7.14 5.13 4.23
N ARG A 707 6.31 5.59 5.18
CA ARG A 707 6.08 7.02 5.45
C ARG A 707 7.07 7.65 6.45
N TYR A 708 7.51 6.89 7.45
CA TYR A 708 8.31 7.39 8.58
C TYR A 708 9.57 6.57 8.87
N GLY A 709 9.62 5.30 8.45
CA GLY A 709 10.78 4.44 8.71
C GLY A 709 11.93 4.72 7.75
N ILE A 710 11.66 4.63 6.45
CA ILE A 710 12.68 4.68 5.39
C ILE A 710 13.16 6.11 5.18
N TYR A 711 14.44 6.39 5.43
CA TYR A 711 15.05 7.67 5.12
C TYR A 711 15.08 7.92 3.61
N ASN A 712 14.53 9.05 3.18
CA ASN A 712 14.45 9.47 1.79
C ASN A 712 15.41 10.66 1.55
N PRO A 713 16.56 10.45 0.88
CA PRO A 713 17.61 11.46 0.75
C PRO A 713 17.17 12.66 -0.08
N TYR A 714 16.21 12.49 -1.00
CA TYR A 714 15.68 13.60 -1.81
C TYR A 714 14.77 14.54 -1.02
N THR A 715 14.30 14.14 0.17
CA THR A 715 13.27 14.90 0.90
C THR A 715 13.55 15.13 2.38
N GLY A 716 14.64 14.58 2.93
CA GLY A 716 15.02 14.76 4.34
C GLY A 716 13.97 14.26 5.33
N ARG A 717 13.25 13.18 4.99
CA ARG A 717 12.16 12.58 5.78
C ARG A 717 12.37 11.09 5.96
N GLY A 718 11.85 10.56 7.07
CA GLY A 718 12.05 9.18 7.47
C GLY A 718 13.29 9.02 8.36
N ALA A 719 13.32 7.96 9.17
CA ALA A 719 14.22 7.85 10.31
C ALA A 719 15.55 7.11 10.03
N ILE A 720 15.53 6.02 9.27
CA ILE A 720 16.66 5.07 9.17
C ILE A 720 17.10 4.91 7.72
N LYS A 721 18.41 5.00 7.48
CA LYS A 721 19.03 4.76 6.17
C LYS A 721 18.98 3.28 5.80
N ASP A 722 18.80 3.00 4.51
CA ASP A 722 18.84 1.67 3.90
C ASP A 722 17.80 0.65 4.41
N LEU A 723 16.95 1.05 5.36
CA LEU A 723 15.76 0.31 5.81
C LEU A 723 14.82 0.07 4.63
N LEU A 724 14.29 -1.15 4.51
CA LEU A 724 13.35 -1.51 3.44
C LEU A 724 11.94 -1.80 3.98
N PRO A 725 10.89 -1.72 3.12
CA PRO A 725 9.52 -2.05 3.47
C PRO A 725 9.37 -3.48 4.03
N HIS A 726 8.87 -3.56 5.25
CA HIS A 726 8.68 -4.80 6.01
C HIS A 726 7.36 -4.78 6.80
N GLY A 727 7.09 -5.84 7.57
CA GLY A 727 5.82 -6.03 8.29
C GLY A 727 6.00 -6.29 9.79
N PRO A 728 4.90 -6.49 10.54
CA PRO A 728 4.90 -6.58 12.00
C PRO A 728 5.78 -7.69 12.59
N HIS A 729 6.04 -8.78 11.86
CA HIS A 729 6.89 -9.86 12.36
C HIS A 729 8.33 -9.39 12.61
N ASN A 730 8.85 -8.51 11.75
CA ASN A 730 10.24 -8.05 11.84
C ASN A 730 10.54 -7.21 13.09
N LEU A 731 9.51 -6.77 13.83
CA LEU A 731 9.72 -6.13 15.13
C LEU A 731 10.09 -7.13 16.23
N ARG A 732 9.64 -8.39 16.12
CA ARG A 732 10.05 -9.49 17.00
C ARG A 732 11.51 -9.86 16.74
N ASP A 733 11.92 -9.86 15.47
CA ASP A 733 13.32 -10.07 15.09
C ASP A 733 14.24 -9.05 15.76
N ILE A 734 13.85 -7.78 15.73
CA ILE A 734 14.58 -6.67 16.36
C ILE A 734 14.61 -6.82 17.88
N LEU A 735 13.49 -7.18 18.51
CA LEU A 735 13.43 -7.39 19.97
C LEU A 735 14.30 -8.56 20.43
N ALA A 736 14.13 -9.74 19.82
CA ALA A 736 14.93 -10.92 20.14
C ALA A 736 16.42 -10.67 19.91
N THR A 737 16.79 -10.04 18.78
CA THR A 737 18.18 -9.71 18.45
C THR A 737 18.75 -8.66 19.41
N HIS A 738 17.98 -7.65 19.80
CA HIS A 738 18.45 -6.63 20.75
C HIS A 738 18.73 -7.23 22.13
N ILE A 739 17.80 -8.00 22.70
CA ILE A 739 18.02 -8.66 23.99
C ILE A 739 19.18 -9.66 23.90
N LEU A 740 19.29 -10.42 22.80
CA LEU A 740 20.39 -11.36 22.58
C LEU A 740 21.75 -10.64 22.47
N LYS A 741 21.83 -9.47 21.83
CA LYS A 741 23.05 -8.65 21.79
C LYS A 741 23.42 -8.05 23.15
N GLN A 742 22.44 -7.61 23.94
CA GLN A 742 22.70 -6.94 25.22
C GLN A 742 22.99 -7.91 26.37
N THR A 743 22.44 -9.14 26.33
CA THR A 743 22.48 -10.09 27.46
C THR A 743 23.15 -11.42 27.14
N GLY A 744 23.34 -11.76 25.87
CA GLY A 744 23.83 -13.06 25.42
C GLY A 744 22.86 -14.24 25.65
N SER A 745 21.70 -14.01 26.31
CA SER A 745 20.79 -15.08 26.75
C SER A 745 19.68 -15.34 25.72
N TYR A 746 19.67 -16.57 25.18
CA TYR A 746 18.56 -17.07 24.35
C TYR A 746 17.22 -17.11 25.11
N GLU A 747 17.25 -17.34 26.42
CA GLU A 747 16.08 -17.43 27.28
C GLU A 747 15.41 -16.06 27.46
N GLN A 748 16.18 -15.04 27.86
CA GLN A 748 15.66 -13.68 28.00
C GLN A 748 15.16 -13.13 26.66
N ALA A 749 15.87 -13.44 25.56
CA ALA A 749 15.43 -13.11 24.22
C ALA A 749 14.14 -13.86 23.81
N SER A 750 13.92 -15.09 24.27
CA SER A 750 12.68 -15.84 23.99
C SER A 750 11.50 -15.31 24.80
N TYR A 751 11.71 -14.85 26.02
CA TYR A 751 10.69 -14.18 26.85
C TYR A 751 10.20 -12.88 26.22
N ALA A 752 11.10 -12.06 25.66
CA ALA A 752 10.77 -10.84 24.93
C ALA A 752 9.85 -11.06 23.70
N ILE A 753 9.76 -12.29 23.18
CA ILE A 753 8.90 -12.65 22.05
C ILE A 753 7.94 -13.84 22.35
N GLN A 754 7.81 -14.31 23.58
CA GLN A 754 6.93 -15.43 23.96
C GLN A 754 7.16 -16.72 23.12
N ASP A 755 8.43 -17.05 22.84
CA ASP A 755 8.90 -18.28 22.16
C ASP A 755 9.82 -19.12 23.06
N THR A 756 10.34 -20.26 22.60
CA THR A 756 11.32 -21.07 23.35
C THR A 756 12.77 -20.68 23.02
N PRO A 757 13.75 -20.97 23.91
CA PRO A 757 15.16 -20.65 23.66
C PRO A 757 15.72 -21.32 22.40
N ASP A 758 15.29 -22.55 22.09
CA ASP A 758 15.77 -23.31 20.92
C ASP A 758 15.40 -22.62 19.59
N VAL A 759 14.19 -22.08 19.52
CA VAL A 759 13.72 -21.29 18.38
C VAL A 759 14.56 -20.02 18.25
N VAL A 760 14.87 -19.35 19.37
CA VAL A 760 15.72 -18.15 19.35
C VAL A 760 17.15 -18.49 18.90
N GLN A 761 17.73 -19.59 19.38
CA GLN A 761 19.05 -20.05 18.97
C GLN A 761 19.11 -20.37 17.48
N GLN A 762 18.14 -21.13 16.96
CA GLN A 762 18.06 -21.50 15.54
C GLN A 762 17.84 -20.30 14.61
N HIS A 763 17.11 -19.27 15.06
CA HIS A 763 16.71 -18.13 14.22
C HIS A 763 17.67 -16.94 14.30
N TYR A 764 18.14 -16.60 15.51
CA TYR A 764 18.88 -15.36 15.79
C TYR A 764 20.32 -15.60 16.28
N GLY A 765 20.75 -16.84 16.52
CA GLY A 765 22.09 -17.17 17.05
C GLY A 765 23.27 -16.61 16.25
N ARG A 766 23.08 -16.30 14.96
CA ARG A 766 24.08 -15.60 14.13
C ARG A 766 24.34 -14.13 14.50
N PHE A 767 23.44 -13.51 15.27
CA PHE A 767 23.56 -12.13 15.76
C PHE A 767 24.09 -12.05 17.19
N LEU A 768 24.41 -13.19 17.82
CA LEU A 768 25.05 -13.24 19.12
C LEU A 768 26.45 -12.59 19.03
N PRO A 769 26.83 -11.69 19.97
CA PRO A 769 28.14 -11.05 19.94
C PRO A 769 29.27 -12.09 19.94
N GLN A 770 30.27 -11.86 19.08
CA GLN A 770 31.39 -12.78 18.90
C GLN A 770 32.22 -12.92 20.19
N ASP A 771 32.41 -11.80 20.91
CA ASP A 771 33.08 -11.79 22.20
C ASP A 771 32.10 -12.00 23.37
N LYS A 772 31.86 -13.28 23.68
CA LYS A 772 31.13 -13.71 24.88
C LYS A 772 31.90 -13.42 26.18
N ALA A 773 33.23 -13.34 26.11
CA ALA A 773 34.06 -13.11 27.30
C ALA A 773 33.93 -11.65 27.76
N ALA A 774 33.86 -10.68 26.85
CA ALA A 774 33.58 -9.28 27.18
C ALA A 774 32.18 -9.07 27.81
N LEU A 775 31.17 -9.83 27.38
CA LEU A 775 29.85 -9.82 28.02
C LEU A 775 29.90 -10.37 29.46
N ALA A 776 30.56 -11.51 29.67
CA ALA A 776 30.77 -12.05 31.01
C ALA A 776 31.61 -11.11 31.90
N ALA A 777 32.67 -10.53 31.34
CA ALA A 777 33.54 -9.58 32.03
C ALA A 777 32.78 -8.32 32.48
N LYS A 778 31.82 -7.80 31.70
CA LYS A 778 30.96 -6.69 32.17
C LYS A 778 30.15 -7.04 33.41
N ILE A 779 29.59 -8.25 33.48
CA ILE A 779 28.81 -8.70 34.64
C ILE A 779 29.72 -8.93 35.84
N LEU A 780 30.93 -9.47 35.63
CA LEU A 780 31.93 -9.61 36.69
C LEU A 780 32.43 -8.24 37.20
N ASN A 781 32.69 -7.29 36.30
CA ASN A 781 33.13 -5.94 36.63
C ASN A 781 32.10 -5.19 37.49
N GLN A 782 30.80 -5.39 37.29
CA GLN A 782 29.77 -4.81 38.16
C GLN A 782 29.90 -5.23 39.63
N VAL A 783 30.51 -6.38 39.93
CA VAL A 783 30.81 -6.81 41.30
C VAL A 783 32.03 -6.08 41.87
N TRP A 784 33.01 -5.73 41.02
CA TRP A 784 34.19 -4.96 41.38
C TRP A 784 33.96 -3.44 41.40
N GLU A 785 32.93 -2.95 40.70
CA GLU A 785 32.49 -1.54 40.67
C GLU A 785 31.52 -1.20 41.81
N ALA A 786 30.96 -2.22 42.49
CA ALA A 786 30.03 -2.09 43.61
C ALA A 786 30.66 -2.43 44.98
N ALA A 787 31.99 -2.51 45.04
CA ALA A 787 32.80 -2.86 46.22
C ALA A 787 33.79 -1.73 46.57
#